data_AF-A0A8J2SCK5-F1
#
_entry.id   AF-A0A8J2SCK5-F1
#
_cell.length_a   1.000
_cell.length_b   1.000
_cell.length_c   1.000
_cell.angle_alpha   90.00
_cell.angle_beta   90.00
_cell.angle_gamma   90.00
#
_symmetry.space_group_name_H-M   'P 1'
#
loop_
_entity.id
_entity.type
_entity.pdbx_description
1 polymer ?
#
loop_
_entity_poly.entity_id
_entity_poly.type
_entity_poly.pdbx_seq_one_letter_code
_entity_poly.pdbx_strand_id
1 'polypeptide(L)'
;MTRSLMLSVVLAAAVALQPARLRNAATTTRLHAANIQYGDTGGAALVLDDLSVRRGPVELVSGATWTIMPGERWGIVGPNGAGKSTLLGAILGIHDMTTGHVAVKTDADVGYLEQTGVGGSDTSVRTEVMSRMGALAEAQKALTEATERVEGGDYSEEALEALGEAQTQFEEKGGYTAEETVSKVLGGLGFDVKKDLDRPCSDFSGGWQMRIALARLLLSGPDVLFLDEPTNHLDSAARAWLATYLASYEGTLVLVSHDTAMLKRACDSIAEITGDAPTADKPGSGRRLETYKSCSFDQWRQQRAERAQRWVSTYERQKEEERDLEDFIRRFGAKASKATQAKDREQKLKRLREEMVDRPPRDVIDLAATLADEVEALKRAQRDGAPEENLGDTVASPLLKVRGGPVLRLPSPPPCGARPVALAGADVGWPNEGETLARRARRSDDELDLEEIEDATVIVKNVDLTIEREMRLVVRGANGAGKSTLIKALAGAMPLVGGERIEDDRLALGYFRQDLSQELPQDKTALEVAVETARRDGDDMTSEQRVREVLGALGLKGEMALRLVGSLSGGEKARVALACFVLTPQNVLILDEPSNHLDVDTVAALAGGLNAFEGAIVVISHDRAFVEELRPTHVLTVADGAATLEKRELVDADWDVSSIDERGAIIEEATAEPAVAAPVVVVEEDAATRKKRHNAPRRMAKLEDLIAEADAAIAAVDDDMVAAGADVGKAVDLQKRRDALQADLDGLWAEYDELDALLAVAA
;
A
#
# COMPACT_ATOMS: atom_id res chain seq x y z
N MET A 1 20.63 -41.88 50.83
CA MET A 1 20.78 -40.44 51.13
C MET A 1 21.78 -39.83 50.17
N THR A 2 21.34 -39.51 48.94
CA THR A 2 22.05 -38.69 47.93
C THR A 2 21.16 -38.61 46.69
N ARG A 3 20.08 -37.82 46.76
CA ARG A 3 19.23 -37.44 45.61
C ARG A 3 18.53 -36.09 45.80
N SER A 4 19.04 -35.23 46.69
CA SER A 4 18.39 -33.97 47.10
C SER A 4 19.22 -32.72 46.82
N LEU A 5 20.18 -32.76 45.88
CA LEU A 5 21.13 -31.67 45.66
C LEU A 5 21.24 -31.19 44.20
N MET A 6 20.32 -31.59 43.32
CA MET A 6 20.30 -31.13 41.91
C MET A 6 19.13 -30.21 41.56
N LEU A 7 18.27 -29.85 42.52
CA LEU A 7 17.11 -28.97 42.30
C LEU A 7 17.31 -27.54 42.86
N SER A 8 18.49 -27.22 43.38
CA SER A 8 18.74 -25.98 44.14
C SER A 8 19.40 -24.87 43.34
N VAL A 9 19.71 -25.07 42.05
CA VAL A 9 20.45 -24.09 41.22
C VAL A 9 19.56 -23.35 40.22
N VAL A 10 18.35 -23.85 39.91
CA VAL A 10 17.42 -23.16 39.00
C VAL A 10 16.48 -22.19 39.74
N LEU A 11 16.29 -22.33 41.05
CA LEU A 11 15.35 -21.53 41.84
C LEU A 11 15.91 -20.19 42.36
N ALA A 12 17.19 -19.87 42.10
CA ALA A 12 17.85 -18.68 42.65
C ALA A 12 17.77 -17.42 41.76
N ALA A 13 17.24 -17.51 40.54
CA ALA A 13 17.12 -16.35 39.63
C ALA A 13 15.80 -15.56 39.78
N ALA A 14 14.83 -16.03 40.58
CA ALA A 14 13.49 -15.45 40.64
C ALA A 14 13.19 -14.54 41.85
N VAL A 15 14.15 -14.29 42.76
CA VAL A 15 13.85 -13.67 44.08
C VAL A 15 14.54 -12.31 44.32
N ALA A 16 15.14 -11.68 43.31
CA ALA A 16 15.84 -10.40 43.48
C ALA A 16 15.14 -9.19 42.82
N LEU A 17 13.85 -8.96 43.10
CA LEU A 17 13.23 -7.64 42.90
C LEU A 17 12.35 -7.31 44.12
N GLN A 18 12.88 -6.48 45.01
CA GLN A 18 12.16 -5.99 46.19
C GLN A 18 11.00 -5.05 45.81
N PRO A 19 9.91 -5.00 46.61
CA PRO A 19 8.69 -4.30 46.26
C PRO A 19 8.75 -2.83 46.69
N ALA A 20 8.72 -1.91 45.73
CA ALA A 20 8.48 -0.51 45.99
C ALA A 20 7.21 -0.03 45.26
N ARG A 21 6.18 0.25 46.06
CA ARG A 21 4.92 0.96 45.74
C ARG A 21 3.85 0.17 44.96
N LEU A 22 3.24 -0.79 45.65
CA LEU A 22 1.87 -1.22 45.39
C LEU A 22 0.87 -0.17 45.93
N ARG A 23 0.26 0.61 45.03
CA ARG A 23 -1.08 1.15 45.21
C ARG A 23 -1.89 0.79 43.97
N ASN A 24 -2.76 -0.20 44.11
CA ASN A 24 -3.84 -0.63 43.21
C ASN A 24 -3.49 -0.71 41.71
N ALA A 25 -3.03 -1.87 41.26
CA ALA A 25 -2.89 -2.22 39.85
C ALA A 25 -3.49 -3.62 39.61
N ALA A 26 -4.81 -3.69 39.51
CA ALA A 26 -5.46 -4.61 38.58
C ALA A 26 -5.56 -3.81 37.28
N THR A 27 -4.58 -3.97 36.39
CA THR A 27 -4.44 -3.13 35.20
C THR A 27 -4.39 -4.04 33.99
N THR A 28 -5.58 -4.37 33.50
CA THR A 28 -5.83 -4.88 32.15
C THR A 28 -5.12 -3.97 31.14
N THR A 29 -4.45 -4.62 30.18
CA THR A 29 -3.62 -4.05 29.12
C THR A 29 -4.34 -2.87 28.43
N ARG A 30 -3.90 -1.64 28.70
CA ARG A 30 -4.20 -0.46 27.87
C ARG A 30 -2.89 -0.04 27.23
N LEU A 31 -2.72 -0.26 25.93
CA LEU A 31 -1.67 0.44 25.19
C LEU A 31 -2.00 1.94 25.18
N HIS A 32 -0.95 2.75 25.25
CA HIS A 32 -0.94 4.19 25.43
C HIS A 32 -1.71 4.95 24.34
N ALA A 33 -3.03 5.03 24.49
CA ALA A 33 -3.81 6.15 24.01
C ALA A 33 -4.76 6.53 25.16
N ALA A 34 -4.28 7.41 26.03
CA ALA A 34 -4.88 7.71 27.33
C ALA A 34 -6.33 8.26 27.24
N ASN A 35 -6.81 8.53 26.03
CA ASN A 35 -8.06 9.23 25.74
C ASN A 35 -8.99 8.45 24.79
N ILE A 36 -8.83 7.13 24.62
CA ILE A 36 -9.82 6.33 23.87
C ILE A 36 -11.20 6.55 24.50
N GLN A 37 -12.15 6.95 23.68
CA GLN A 37 -13.52 7.20 24.11
C GLN A 37 -14.30 5.88 24.11
N TYR A 38 -14.37 5.25 25.28
CA TYR A 38 -15.17 4.03 25.47
C TYR A 38 -16.64 4.38 25.73
N GLY A 39 -17.57 3.62 25.14
CA GLY A 39 -19.00 3.88 25.27
C GLY A 39 -19.89 2.71 24.85
N ASP A 40 -21.20 2.97 24.86
CA ASP A 40 -22.19 2.06 24.27
C ASP A 40 -22.17 2.21 22.75
N THR A 41 -21.79 1.14 22.07
CA THR A 41 -21.65 1.07 20.62
C THR A 41 -22.80 0.31 19.95
N GLY A 42 -23.83 -0.10 20.71
CA GLY A 42 -24.95 -0.89 20.16
C GLY A 42 -24.52 -2.25 19.61
N GLY A 43 -23.42 -2.81 20.11
CA GLY A 43 -22.84 -4.09 19.66
C GLY A 43 -21.74 -3.98 18.61
N ALA A 44 -21.43 -2.78 18.11
CA ALA A 44 -20.28 -2.53 17.25
C ALA A 44 -18.96 -2.56 18.05
N ALA A 45 -17.84 -2.84 17.39
CA ALA A 45 -16.51 -2.71 17.98
C ALA A 45 -16.08 -1.23 18.07
N LEU A 46 -16.38 -0.46 17.02
CA LEU A 46 -16.07 0.97 16.90
C LEU A 46 -17.24 1.70 16.19
N VAL A 47 -17.57 2.89 16.69
CA VAL A 47 -18.51 3.82 16.04
C VAL A 47 -17.86 5.20 15.91
N LEU A 48 -17.93 5.75 14.71
CA LEU A 48 -17.66 7.14 14.39
C LEU A 48 -18.95 7.80 13.93
N ASP A 49 -19.26 8.96 14.49
CA ASP A 49 -20.40 9.78 14.10
C ASP A 49 -19.97 11.23 13.83
N ASP A 50 -20.10 11.67 12.58
CA ASP A 50 -19.80 13.03 12.10
C ASP A 50 -18.40 13.55 12.51
N LEU A 51 -17.41 12.65 12.48
CA LEU A 51 -16.07 12.93 12.95
C LEU A 51 -15.28 13.80 11.96
N SER A 52 -14.78 14.93 12.45
CA SER A 52 -13.92 15.83 11.67
C SER A 52 -12.58 16.03 12.36
N VAL A 53 -11.48 15.94 11.60
CA VAL A 53 -10.11 16.03 12.11
C VAL A 53 -9.32 17.08 11.36
N ARG A 54 -8.61 17.92 12.13
CA ARG A 54 -7.81 19.04 11.61
C ARG A 54 -6.37 18.91 12.06
N ARG A 55 -5.42 19.30 11.20
CA ARG A 55 -4.01 19.46 11.56
C ARG A 55 -3.55 20.88 11.25
N GLY A 56 -3.25 21.65 12.29
CA GLY A 56 -2.99 23.09 12.13
C GLY A 56 -4.23 23.81 11.60
N PRO A 57 -4.13 24.60 10.51
CA PRO A 57 -5.28 25.28 9.91
C PRO A 57 -6.08 24.41 8.91
N VAL A 58 -5.58 23.23 8.54
CA VAL A 58 -6.14 22.41 7.45
C VAL A 58 -7.03 21.29 8.00
N GLU A 59 -8.30 21.28 7.61
CA GLU A 59 -9.23 20.18 7.89
C GLU A 59 -8.94 19.01 6.95
N LEU A 60 -8.47 17.90 7.50
CA LEU A 60 -8.02 16.76 6.70
C LEU A 60 -9.18 15.87 6.30
N VAL A 61 -10.03 15.52 7.27
CA VAL A 61 -11.22 14.68 7.08
C VAL A 61 -12.40 15.38 7.74
N SER A 62 -13.53 15.45 7.06
CA SER A 62 -14.76 16.11 7.54
C SER A 62 -15.96 15.17 7.51
N GLY A 63 -16.71 15.12 8.61
CA GLY A 63 -17.99 14.40 8.71
C GLY A 63 -17.88 12.90 8.45
N ALA A 64 -16.84 12.24 8.96
CA ALA A 64 -16.66 10.81 8.84
C ALA A 64 -17.62 10.06 9.77
N THR A 65 -18.50 9.24 9.18
CA THR A 65 -19.36 8.30 9.90
C THR A 65 -18.96 6.89 9.51
N TRP A 66 -18.70 6.03 10.49
CA TRP A 66 -18.20 4.68 10.26
C TRP A 66 -18.53 3.77 11.44
N THR A 67 -19.19 2.65 11.17
CA THR A 67 -19.48 1.62 12.16
C THR A 67 -18.75 0.34 11.78
N ILE A 68 -17.94 -0.18 12.70
CA ILE A 68 -17.18 -1.42 12.53
C ILE A 68 -17.75 -2.48 13.47
N MET A 69 -18.19 -3.61 12.92
CA MET A 69 -18.67 -4.73 13.72
C MET A 69 -17.50 -5.61 14.20
N PRO A 70 -17.67 -6.34 15.33
CA PRO A 70 -16.65 -7.28 15.79
C PRO A 70 -16.25 -8.31 14.72
N GLY A 71 -14.95 -8.51 14.54
CA GLY A 71 -14.37 -9.47 13.58
C GLY A 71 -14.28 -8.97 12.14
N GLU A 72 -14.74 -7.75 11.84
CA GLU A 72 -14.55 -7.14 10.52
C GLU A 72 -13.09 -6.69 10.32
N ARG A 73 -12.60 -6.78 9.08
CA ARG A 73 -11.22 -6.42 8.72
C ARG A 73 -11.22 -5.35 7.64
N TRP A 74 -10.89 -4.14 8.04
CA TRP A 74 -10.97 -2.94 7.22
C TRP A 74 -9.60 -2.43 6.78
N GLY A 75 -9.46 -2.12 5.50
CA GLY A 75 -8.31 -1.40 4.94
C GLY A 75 -8.61 0.07 4.72
N ILE A 76 -7.80 0.98 5.27
CA ILE A 76 -7.90 2.42 5.02
C ILE A 76 -6.98 2.80 3.85
N VAL A 77 -7.58 3.34 2.79
CA VAL A 77 -6.89 3.73 1.57
C VAL A 77 -7.10 5.21 1.25
N GLY A 78 -6.16 5.82 0.53
CA GLY A 78 -6.24 7.22 0.13
C GLY A 78 -4.87 7.82 -0.16
N PRO A 79 -4.82 8.99 -0.83
CA PRO A 79 -3.57 9.62 -1.23
C PRO A 79 -2.66 9.96 -0.05
N ASN A 80 -1.38 10.21 -0.33
CA ASN A 80 -0.45 10.64 0.70
C ASN A 80 -0.84 12.02 1.24
N GLY A 81 -0.83 12.16 2.56
CA GLY A 81 -1.36 13.35 3.23
C GLY A 81 -2.89 13.46 3.21
N ALA A 82 -3.61 12.39 2.85
CA ALA A 82 -5.07 12.32 2.97
C ALA A 82 -5.56 12.51 4.42
N GLY A 83 -4.73 12.12 5.38
CA GLY A 83 -5.07 12.12 6.80
C GLY A 83 -5.33 10.74 7.39
N LYS A 84 -4.90 9.64 6.73
CA LYS A 84 -5.08 8.24 7.20
C LYS A 84 -4.60 8.03 8.65
N SER A 85 -3.31 8.27 8.90
CA SER A 85 -2.72 8.22 10.25
C SER A 85 -3.35 9.23 11.22
N THR A 86 -3.79 10.38 10.70
CA THR A 86 -4.42 11.41 11.54
C THR A 86 -5.84 11.04 11.96
N LEU A 87 -6.60 10.38 11.09
CA LEU A 87 -7.91 9.79 11.39
C LEU A 87 -7.75 8.66 12.41
N LEU A 88 -6.77 7.78 12.20
CA LEU A 88 -6.48 6.67 13.12
C LEU A 88 -6.03 7.18 14.50
N GLY A 89 -5.16 8.19 14.55
CA GLY A 89 -4.80 8.86 15.79
C GLY A 89 -5.97 9.59 16.46
N ALA A 90 -6.94 10.10 15.71
CA ALA A 90 -8.16 10.69 16.29
C ALA A 90 -9.07 9.64 16.92
N ILE A 91 -9.26 8.48 16.26
CA ILE A 91 -9.98 7.32 16.80
C ILE A 91 -9.38 6.89 18.14
N LEU A 92 -8.05 6.85 18.21
CA LEU A 92 -7.33 6.43 19.41
C LEU A 92 -7.25 7.53 20.49
N GLY A 93 -7.65 8.78 20.20
CA GLY A 93 -7.52 9.91 21.13
C GLY A 93 -6.09 10.45 21.28
N ILE A 94 -5.22 10.14 20.31
CA ILE A 94 -3.88 10.70 20.15
C ILE A 94 -3.94 12.09 19.48
N HIS A 95 -4.93 12.30 18.62
CA HIS A 95 -5.18 13.58 17.95
C HIS A 95 -6.54 14.16 18.34
N ASP A 96 -6.59 15.48 18.48
CA ASP A 96 -7.83 16.19 18.78
C ASP A 96 -8.81 16.16 17.60
N MET A 97 -10.06 15.86 17.90
CA MET A 97 -11.18 15.99 16.98
C MET A 97 -11.70 17.42 16.99
N THR A 98 -12.17 17.90 15.84
CA THR A 98 -12.83 19.21 15.74
C THR A 98 -14.32 19.10 16.03
N THR A 99 -14.97 18.08 15.46
CA THR A 99 -16.39 17.75 15.67
C THR A 99 -16.59 16.23 15.68
N GLY A 100 -17.77 15.79 16.08
CA GLY A 100 -18.18 14.39 16.05
C GLY A 100 -17.88 13.63 17.34
N HIS A 101 -18.17 12.33 17.29
CA HIS A 101 -18.03 11.42 18.42
C HIS A 101 -17.37 10.11 18.00
N VAL A 102 -16.51 9.59 18.87
CA VAL A 102 -15.92 8.25 18.76
C VAL A 102 -16.42 7.43 19.94
N ALA A 103 -16.85 6.20 19.69
CA ALA A 103 -17.12 5.22 20.74
C ALA A 103 -16.48 3.88 20.40
N VAL A 104 -15.62 3.39 21.29
CA VAL A 104 -15.11 2.02 21.30
C VAL A 104 -15.89 1.22 22.32
N LYS A 105 -16.15 -0.07 22.03
CA LYS A 105 -16.87 -0.97 22.93
C LYS A 105 -16.20 -1.00 24.32
N THR A 106 -16.99 -0.85 25.39
CA THR A 106 -16.51 -0.54 26.76
C THR A 106 -15.52 -1.56 27.37
N ASP A 107 -15.58 -2.81 26.94
CA ASP A 107 -14.77 -3.94 27.41
C ASP A 107 -13.70 -4.40 26.41
N ALA A 108 -13.56 -3.72 25.27
CA ALA A 108 -12.61 -4.13 24.23
C ALA A 108 -11.16 -3.77 24.58
N ASP A 109 -10.28 -4.76 24.45
CA ASP A 109 -8.83 -4.52 24.40
C ASP A 109 -8.45 -3.93 23.04
N VAL A 110 -7.72 -2.81 23.07
CA VAL A 110 -7.33 -2.06 21.87
C VAL A 110 -5.83 -2.06 21.74
N GLY A 111 -5.37 -2.62 20.62
CA GLY A 111 -3.96 -2.65 20.25
C GLY A 111 -3.67 -1.66 19.13
N TYR A 112 -2.53 -0.97 19.24
CA TYR A 112 -2.07 -0.03 18.22
C TYR A 112 -0.56 -0.10 18.04
N LEU A 113 -0.12 -0.10 16.78
CA LEU A 113 1.29 0.05 16.40
C LEU A 113 1.53 1.43 15.77
N GLU A 114 2.31 2.27 16.46
CA GLU A 114 2.77 3.56 15.93
C GLU A 114 3.93 3.39 14.94
N GLN A 115 4.02 4.32 13.98
CA GLN A 115 5.10 4.36 12.99
C GLN A 115 6.49 4.71 13.59
N THR A 116 6.56 5.29 14.79
CA THR A 116 7.83 5.72 15.42
C THR A 116 8.37 4.68 16.40
N GLY A 117 9.62 4.26 16.16
CA GLY A 117 10.26 3.11 16.83
C GLY A 117 10.21 3.11 18.35
N VAL A 118 10.00 1.92 18.90
CA VAL A 118 10.03 1.64 20.34
C VAL A 118 11.49 1.61 20.80
N GLY A 119 11.82 2.34 21.87
CA GLY A 119 13.15 2.30 22.46
C GLY A 119 13.51 0.89 22.94
N GLY A 120 14.72 0.43 22.63
CA GLY A 120 15.22 -0.90 23.01
C GLY A 120 15.23 -1.11 24.51
N SER A 121 14.72 -2.26 24.95
CA SER A 121 14.85 -2.77 26.32
C SER A 121 16.11 -3.62 26.46
N ASP A 122 16.69 -3.67 27.65
CA ASP A 122 17.80 -4.60 27.98
C ASP A 122 17.31 -6.04 28.23
N THR A 123 16.00 -6.27 28.18
CA THR A 123 15.40 -7.61 28.24
C THR A 123 15.61 -8.39 26.95
N SER A 124 15.60 -9.72 27.03
CA SER A 124 15.66 -10.56 25.83
C SER A 124 14.40 -10.42 24.99
N VAL A 125 14.52 -10.66 23.68
CA VAL A 125 13.37 -10.63 22.74
C VAL A 125 12.23 -11.51 23.23
N ARG A 126 12.52 -12.74 23.69
CA ARG A 126 11.52 -13.68 24.23
C ARG A 126 10.77 -13.07 25.41
N THR A 127 11.51 -12.56 26.39
CA THR A 127 10.90 -11.96 27.59
C THR A 127 10.09 -10.72 27.25
N GLU A 128 10.57 -9.89 26.32
CA GLU A 128 9.86 -8.68 25.90
C GLU A 128 8.51 -9.00 25.24
N VAL A 129 8.46 -9.97 24.32
CA VAL A 129 7.19 -10.32 23.65
C VAL A 129 6.21 -11.03 24.60
N MET A 130 6.72 -11.92 25.47
CA MET A 130 5.88 -12.61 26.46
C MET A 130 5.34 -11.66 27.54
N SER A 131 6.00 -10.52 27.80
CA SER A 131 5.57 -9.53 28.80
C SER A 131 4.15 -9.00 28.58
N ARG A 132 3.62 -9.09 27.34
CA ARG A 132 2.26 -8.65 26.99
C ARG A 132 1.24 -9.75 26.90
N MET A 133 1.62 -11.00 27.14
CA MET A 133 0.69 -12.11 27.33
C MET A 133 0.15 -12.10 28.77
N GLY A 134 -0.40 -10.95 29.21
CA GLY A 134 -0.79 -10.70 30.61
C GLY A 134 -1.80 -11.71 31.15
N ALA A 135 -2.83 -12.02 30.35
CA ALA A 135 -3.83 -13.03 30.71
C ALA A 135 -3.21 -14.43 30.90
N LEU A 136 -2.21 -14.78 30.08
CA LEU A 136 -1.48 -16.04 30.24
C LEU A 136 -0.59 -16.02 31.49
N ALA A 137 0.10 -14.90 31.75
CA ALA A 137 0.93 -14.75 32.94
C ALA A 137 0.09 -14.83 34.24
N GLU A 138 -1.10 -14.24 34.25
CA GLU A 138 -2.07 -14.36 35.35
C GLU A 138 -2.56 -15.80 35.52
N ALA A 139 -2.93 -16.48 34.44
CA ALA A 139 -3.35 -17.87 34.48
C ALA A 139 -2.23 -18.80 34.96
N GLN A 140 -0.99 -18.59 34.51
CA GLN A 140 0.19 -19.33 34.98
C GLN A 140 0.41 -19.14 36.48
N LYS A 141 0.26 -17.90 36.97
CA LYS A 141 0.39 -17.59 38.38
C LYS A 141 -0.70 -18.28 39.21
N ALA A 142 -1.96 -18.19 38.77
CA ALA A 142 -3.08 -18.86 39.43
C ALA A 142 -2.88 -20.39 39.48
N LEU A 143 -2.43 -20.99 38.38
CA LEU A 143 -2.09 -22.41 38.31
C LEU A 143 -0.97 -22.78 39.29
N THR A 144 0.07 -21.94 39.39
CA THR A 144 1.20 -22.16 40.31
C THR A 144 0.72 -22.12 41.76
N GLU A 145 -0.05 -21.09 42.15
CA GLU A 145 -0.58 -20.94 43.51
C GLU A 145 -1.52 -22.10 43.88
N ALA A 146 -2.39 -22.53 42.96
CA ALA A 146 -3.28 -23.67 43.18
C ALA A 146 -2.50 -25.00 43.29
N THR A 147 -1.46 -25.19 42.48
CA THR A 147 -0.58 -26.37 42.52
C THR A 147 0.16 -26.44 43.86
N GLU A 148 0.79 -25.33 44.27
CA GLU A 148 1.52 -25.24 45.54
C GLU A 148 0.61 -25.51 46.75
N ARG A 149 -0.65 -25.06 46.69
CA ARG A 149 -1.64 -25.32 47.75
C ARG A 149 -1.94 -26.81 47.91
N VAL A 150 -2.15 -27.52 46.81
CA VAL A 150 -2.40 -28.97 46.81
C VAL A 150 -1.13 -29.74 47.21
N GLU A 151 0.04 -29.37 46.70
CA GLU A 151 1.32 -29.95 47.10
C GLU A 151 1.66 -29.72 48.58
N GLY A 152 1.20 -28.59 49.14
CA GLY A 152 1.28 -28.25 50.56
C GLY A 152 0.39 -29.11 51.47
N GLY A 153 -0.44 -29.99 50.90
CA GLY A 153 -1.24 -30.97 51.61
C GLY A 153 -2.72 -30.59 51.80
N ASP A 154 -3.18 -29.49 51.20
CA ASP A 154 -4.60 -29.12 51.18
C ASP A 154 -5.33 -29.84 50.03
N TYR A 155 -5.91 -31.00 50.33
CA TYR A 155 -6.72 -31.81 49.41
C TYR A 155 -8.22 -31.61 49.63
N SER A 156 -8.64 -30.43 50.12
CA SER A 156 -10.04 -30.07 50.19
C SER A 156 -10.70 -30.04 48.81
N GLU A 157 -12.02 -30.21 48.76
CA GLU A 157 -12.79 -30.13 47.52
C GLU A 157 -12.60 -28.76 46.86
N GLU A 158 -12.56 -27.67 47.64
CA GLU A 158 -12.33 -26.33 47.13
C GLU A 158 -10.92 -26.14 46.52
N ALA A 159 -9.87 -26.75 47.10
CA ALA A 159 -8.50 -26.64 46.58
C ALA A 159 -8.32 -27.43 45.27
N LEU A 160 -8.95 -28.61 45.17
CA LEU A 160 -8.94 -29.43 43.96
C LEU A 160 -9.76 -28.79 42.83
N GLU A 161 -10.90 -28.18 43.14
CA GLU A 161 -11.71 -27.43 42.18
C GLU A 161 -10.95 -26.20 41.65
N ALA A 162 -10.33 -25.41 42.54
CA ALA A 162 -9.51 -24.27 42.14
C ALA A 162 -8.31 -24.67 41.26
N LEU A 163 -7.67 -25.82 41.52
CA LEU A 163 -6.62 -26.35 40.66
C LEU A 163 -7.15 -26.74 39.28
N GLY A 164 -8.31 -27.41 39.22
CA GLY A 164 -8.96 -27.77 37.95
C GLY A 164 -9.36 -26.55 37.12
N GLU A 165 -9.92 -25.52 37.76
CA GLU A 165 -10.24 -24.24 37.12
C GLU A 165 -8.99 -23.53 36.60
N ALA A 166 -7.92 -23.46 37.41
CA ALA A 166 -6.68 -22.82 37.01
C ALA A 166 -5.97 -23.57 35.87
N GLN A 167 -6.03 -24.90 35.85
CA GLN A 167 -5.53 -25.72 34.74
C GLN A 167 -6.30 -25.43 33.44
N THR A 168 -7.63 -25.38 33.53
CA THR A 168 -8.51 -25.07 32.39
C THR A 168 -8.21 -23.67 31.85
N GLN A 169 -8.13 -22.66 32.72
CA GLN A 169 -7.82 -21.28 32.32
C GLN A 169 -6.41 -21.18 31.70
N PHE A 170 -5.42 -21.88 32.24
CA PHE A 170 -4.07 -21.89 31.67
C PHE A 170 -4.04 -22.53 30.28
N GLU A 171 -4.78 -23.62 30.08
CA GLU A 171 -4.94 -24.27 28.78
C GLU A 171 -5.65 -23.37 27.77
N GLU A 172 -6.78 -22.75 28.16
CA GLU A 172 -7.55 -21.82 27.32
C GLU A 172 -6.75 -20.59 26.90
N LYS A 173 -5.85 -20.09 27.75
CA LYS A 173 -4.93 -18.98 27.43
C LYS A 173 -3.70 -19.40 26.64
N GLY A 174 -3.65 -20.67 26.19
CA GLY A 174 -2.58 -21.18 25.34
C GLY A 174 -1.27 -21.47 26.07
N GLY A 175 -1.32 -21.76 27.37
CA GLY A 175 -0.11 -21.90 28.18
C GLY A 175 0.84 -23.02 27.75
N TYR A 176 0.31 -24.11 27.22
CA TYR A 176 1.12 -25.20 26.67
C TYR A 176 1.65 -24.93 25.26
N THR A 177 1.06 -23.98 24.52
CA THR A 177 1.42 -23.63 23.14
C THR A 177 2.08 -22.26 23.01
N ALA A 178 2.26 -21.53 24.12
CA ALA A 178 2.74 -20.15 24.13
C ALA A 178 4.14 -20.01 23.52
N GLU A 179 5.08 -20.87 23.91
CA GLU A 179 6.45 -20.88 23.38
C GLU A 179 6.49 -21.18 21.88
N GLU A 180 5.64 -22.10 21.42
CA GLU A 180 5.51 -22.42 19.99
C GLU A 180 4.92 -21.23 19.21
N THR A 181 3.89 -20.59 19.78
CA THR A 181 3.26 -19.41 19.19
C THR A 181 4.23 -18.24 19.10
N VAL A 182 5.00 -17.97 20.17
CA VAL A 182 6.06 -16.95 20.19
C VAL A 182 7.10 -17.24 19.12
N SER A 183 7.56 -18.49 19.03
CA SER A 183 8.54 -18.92 18.03
C SER A 183 8.00 -18.76 16.60
N LYS A 184 6.73 -19.11 16.37
CA LYS A 184 6.05 -18.97 15.08
C LYS A 184 5.90 -17.51 14.65
N VAL A 185 5.49 -16.64 15.58
CA VAL A 185 5.32 -15.20 15.31
C VAL A 185 6.67 -14.53 15.04
N LEU A 186 7.66 -14.75 15.90
CA LEU A 186 9.00 -14.18 15.72
C LEU A 186 9.69 -14.74 14.47
N GLY A 187 9.61 -16.05 14.24
CA GLY A 187 10.15 -16.67 13.02
C GLY A 187 9.48 -16.14 11.75
N GLY A 188 8.16 -15.97 11.76
CA GLY A 188 7.42 -15.38 10.66
C GLY A 188 7.75 -13.90 10.38
N LEU A 189 8.14 -13.16 11.42
CA LEU A 189 8.66 -11.79 11.29
C LEU A 189 10.16 -11.74 10.94
N GLY A 190 10.80 -12.90 10.73
CA GLY A 190 12.16 -13.04 10.22
C GLY A 190 13.25 -13.23 11.27
N PHE A 191 12.92 -13.41 12.56
CA PHE A 191 13.94 -13.69 13.59
C PHE A 191 14.48 -15.12 13.47
N ASP A 192 15.78 -15.32 13.69
CA ASP A 192 16.35 -16.66 13.85
C ASP A 192 15.94 -17.20 15.22
N VAL A 193 14.97 -18.11 15.24
CA VAL A 193 14.37 -18.65 16.47
C VAL A 193 15.42 -19.29 17.40
N LYS A 194 16.55 -19.77 16.86
CA LYS A 194 17.61 -20.41 17.64
C LYS A 194 18.60 -19.40 18.24
N LYS A 195 18.82 -18.27 17.58
CA LYS A 195 19.89 -17.32 17.94
C LYS A 195 19.36 -16.02 18.55
N ASP A 196 18.20 -15.55 18.10
CA ASP A 196 17.76 -14.18 18.36
C ASP A 196 16.88 -14.03 19.60
N LEU A 197 16.14 -15.07 19.99
CA LEU A 197 15.15 -14.99 21.08
C LEU A 197 15.76 -14.63 22.44
N ASP A 198 16.99 -15.07 22.69
CA ASP A 198 17.70 -14.84 23.95
C ASP A 198 18.58 -13.59 23.95
N ARG A 199 18.69 -12.90 22.81
CA ARG A 199 19.48 -11.67 22.69
C ARG A 199 18.72 -10.48 23.28
N PRO A 200 19.42 -9.50 23.90
CA PRO A 200 18.82 -8.25 24.35
C PRO A 200 18.16 -7.49 23.20
N CYS A 201 17.02 -6.84 23.43
CA CYS A 201 16.35 -6.02 22.41
C CYS A 201 17.19 -4.82 21.98
N SER A 202 18.10 -4.34 22.83
CA SER A 202 19.05 -3.26 22.55
C SER A 202 20.11 -3.62 21.49
N ASP A 203 20.36 -4.90 21.22
CA ASP A 203 21.30 -5.36 20.17
C ASP A 203 20.73 -5.22 18.75
N PHE A 204 19.43 -4.94 18.63
CA PHE A 204 18.71 -4.91 17.36
C PHE A 204 18.56 -3.49 16.84
N SER A 205 18.69 -3.31 15.51
CA SER A 205 18.49 -2.01 14.87
C SER A 205 17.03 -1.56 14.97
N GLY A 206 16.76 -0.26 14.75
CA GLY A 206 15.40 0.30 14.90
C GLY A 206 14.31 -0.41 14.08
N GLY A 207 14.65 -0.94 12.89
CA GLY A 207 13.71 -1.73 12.09
C GLY A 207 13.37 -3.09 12.73
N TRP A 208 14.35 -3.74 13.35
CA TRP A 208 14.12 -4.95 14.13
C TRP A 208 13.37 -4.67 15.43
N GLN A 209 13.63 -3.54 16.10
CA GLN A 209 12.85 -3.11 17.27
C GLN A 209 11.37 -2.89 16.91
N MET A 210 11.07 -2.35 15.72
CA MET A 210 9.70 -2.29 15.22
C MET A 210 9.09 -3.69 15.04
N ARG A 211 9.86 -4.68 14.55
CA ARG A 211 9.41 -6.08 14.44
C ARG A 211 9.13 -6.70 15.82
N ILE A 212 9.94 -6.40 16.84
CA ILE A 212 9.69 -6.83 18.23
C ILE A 212 8.37 -6.20 18.74
N ALA A 213 8.17 -4.90 18.49
CA ALA A 213 6.96 -4.20 18.88
C ALA A 213 5.70 -4.78 18.21
N LEU A 214 5.79 -5.07 16.91
CA LEU A 214 4.75 -5.75 16.16
C LEU A 214 4.49 -7.16 16.71
N ALA A 215 5.53 -7.98 16.92
CA ALA A 215 5.39 -9.31 17.51
C ALA A 215 4.67 -9.26 18.86
N ARG A 216 5.08 -8.32 19.72
CA ARG A 216 4.49 -8.09 21.04
C ARG A 216 3.00 -7.73 20.95
N LEU A 217 2.62 -6.91 19.96
CA LEU A 217 1.24 -6.53 19.71
C LEU A 217 0.38 -7.68 19.15
N LEU A 218 0.93 -8.47 18.22
CA LEU A 218 0.23 -9.62 17.64
C LEU A 218 -0.02 -10.71 18.69
N LEU A 219 0.95 -10.93 19.58
CA LEU A 219 0.86 -11.91 20.67
C LEU A 219 -0.04 -11.46 21.83
N SER A 220 -0.30 -10.15 21.99
CA SER A 220 -1.24 -9.68 23.00
C SER A 220 -2.70 -9.95 22.63
N GLY A 221 -3.00 -10.19 21.35
CA GLY A 221 -4.34 -10.58 20.87
C GLY A 221 -5.48 -9.61 21.21
N PRO A 222 -5.37 -8.30 20.89
CA PRO A 222 -6.41 -7.32 21.21
C PRO A 222 -7.74 -7.54 20.46
N ASP A 223 -8.88 -7.19 21.06
CA ASP A 223 -10.19 -7.28 20.40
C ASP A 223 -10.31 -6.37 19.17
N VAL A 224 -9.60 -5.22 19.20
CA VAL A 224 -9.50 -4.28 18.08
C VAL A 224 -8.04 -3.92 17.83
N LEU A 225 -7.53 -4.30 16.66
CA LEU A 225 -6.16 -4.10 16.24
C LEU A 225 -6.07 -2.98 15.19
N PHE A 226 -5.32 -1.93 15.51
CA PHE A 226 -4.98 -0.85 14.60
C PHE A 226 -3.52 -0.95 14.16
N LEU A 227 -3.27 -0.94 12.85
CA LEU A 227 -1.93 -0.97 12.28
C LEU A 227 -1.76 0.19 11.30
N ASP A 228 -0.77 1.05 11.54
CA ASP A 228 -0.43 2.16 10.66
C ASP A 228 0.87 1.90 9.90
N GLU A 229 0.75 1.51 8.62
CA GLU A 229 1.85 1.14 7.71
C GLU A 229 2.87 0.14 8.32
N PRO A 230 2.41 -1.06 8.75
CA PRO A 230 3.25 -2.04 9.45
C PRO A 230 4.34 -2.66 8.57
N THR A 231 4.27 -2.47 7.24
CA THR A 231 5.13 -3.12 6.25
C THR A 231 6.46 -2.40 5.99
N ASN A 232 6.60 -1.13 6.37
CA ASN A 232 7.76 -0.29 6.02
C ASN A 232 9.14 -0.83 6.46
N HIS A 233 9.17 -1.77 7.41
CA HIS A 233 10.39 -2.36 7.95
C HIS A 233 10.45 -3.89 7.78
N LEU A 234 9.54 -4.45 6.98
CA LEU A 234 9.41 -5.88 6.73
C LEU A 234 9.94 -6.22 5.33
N ASP A 235 10.70 -7.31 5.24
CA ASP A 235 11.05 -7.92 3.94
C ASP A 235 9.81 -8.58 3.32
N SER A 236 9.91 -9.03 2.07
CA SER A 236 8.79 -9.67 1.37
C SER A 236 8.27 -10.92 2.09
N ALA A 237 9.16 -11.75 2.65
CA ALA A 237 8.77 -12.95 3.38
C ALA A 237 7.96 -12.61 4.65
N ALA A 238 8.45 -11.69 5.46
CA ALA A 238 7.76 -11.23 6.66
C ALA A 238 6.44 -10.50 6.33
N ARG A 239 6.36 -9.76 5.22
CA ARG A 239 5.11 -9.13 4.74
C ARG A 239 4.08 -10.18 4.33
N ALA A 240 4.47 -11.18 3.55
CA ALA A 240 3.59 -12.26 3.12
C ALA A 240 3.08 -13.10 4.32
N TRP A 241 3.97 -13.38 5.26
CA TRP A 241 3.61 -14.02 6.53
C TRP A 241 2.62 -13.17 7.32
N LEU A 242 2.90 -11.88 7.51
CA LEU A 242 2.03 -10.97 8.25
C LEU A 242 0.65 -10.86 7.59
N ALA A 243 0.59 -10.74 6.27
CA ALA A 243 -0.66 -10.71 5.53
C ALA A 243 -1.49 -11.99 5.76
N THR A 244 -0.83 -13.16 5.83
CA THR A 244 -1.48 -14.43 6.16
C THR A 244 -1.96 -14.48 7.61
N TYR A 245 -1.13 -14.03 8.54
CA TYR A 245 -1.49 -13.97 9.96
C TYR A 245 -2.74 -13.09 10.18
N LEU A 246 -2.73 -11.88 9.59
CA LEU A 246 -3.82 -10.91 9.71
C LEU A 246 -5.12 -11.39 9.05
N ALA A 247 -5.03 -12.16 7.96
CA ALA A 247 -6.20 -12.78 7.33
C ALA A 247 -6.93 -13.76 8.26
N SER A 248 -6.18 -14.46 9.12
CA SER A 248 -6.73 -15.39 10.14
C SER A 248 -6.99 -14.73 11.50
N TYR A 249 -6.88 -13.40 11.61
CA TYR A 249 -7.08 -12.71 12.88
C TYR A 249 -8.55 -12.77 13.28
N GLU A 250 -8.83 -13.27 14.50
CA GLU A 250 -10.20 -13.45 15.02
C GLU A 250 -10.82 -12.13 15.52
N GLY A 251 -9.99 -11.16 15.91
CA GLY A 251 -10.43 -9.85 16.36
C GLY A 251 -10.78 -8.92 15.19
N THR A 252 -11.14 -7.68 15.55
CA THR A 252 -11.41 -6.62 14.58
C THR A 252 -10.09 -6.01 14.10
N LEU A 253 -9.91 -5.79 12.79
CA LEU A 253 -8.70 -5.21 12.20
C LEU A 253 -9.02 -3.89 11.49
N VAL A 254 -8.20 -2.87 11.74
CA VAL A 254 -8.13 -1.64 10.96
C VAL A 254 -6.69 -1.42 10.51
N LEU A 255 -6.45 -1.58 9.22
CA LEU A 255 -5.13 -1.54 8.60
C LEU A 255 -5.00 -0.33 7.67
N VAL A 256 -4.04 0.55 7.95
CA VAL A 256 -3.55 1.54 6.98
C VAL A 256 -2.33 0.92 6.30
N SER A 257 -2.37 0.77 4.98
CA SER A 257 -1.25 0.22 4.22
C SER A 257 -1.27 0.70 2.77
N HIS A 258 -0.09 0.92 2.21
CA HIS A 258 0.09 1.03 0.75
C HIS A 258 0.38 -0.32 0.07
N ASP A 259 0.60 -1.40 0.83
CA ASP A 259 0.85 -2.74 0.31
C ASP A 259 -0.47 -3.39 -0.16
N THR A 260 -0.66 -3.43 -1.48
CA THR A 260 -1.88 -3.96 -2.10
C THR A 260 -2.04 -5.46 -1.88
N ALA A 261 -0.95 -6.24 -1.83
CA ALA A 261 -1.02 -7.67 -1.57
C ALA A 261 -1.51 -7.96 -0.15
N MET A 262 -1.06 -7.15 0.81
CA MET A 262 -1.53 -7.22 2.19
C MET A 262 -3.02 -6.85 2.30
N LEU A 263 -3.44 -5.74 1.68
CA LEU A 263 -4.85 -5.31 1.71
C LEU A 263 -5.78 -6.35 1.07
N LYS A 264 -5.37 -6.93 -0.07
CA LYS A 264 -6.13 -8.00 -0.76
C LYS A 264 -6.34 -9.23 0.11
N ARG A 265 -5.32 -9.59 0.90
CA ARG A 265 -5.33 -10.83 1.70
C ARG A 265 -5.95 -10.64 3.08
N ALA A 266 -5.65 -9.54 3.75
CA ALA A 266 -6.02 -9.30 5.14
C ALA A 266 -7.37 -8.58 5.31
N CYS A 267 -7.81 -7.79 4.33
CA CYS A 267 -9.02 -6.96 4.46
C CYS A 267 -10.15 -7.45 3.56
N ASP A 268 -11.38 -7.40 4.07
CA ASP A 268 -12.61 -7.74 3.35
C ASP A 268 -13.53 -6.53 3.12
N SER A 269 -13.13 -5.37 3.67
CA SER A 269 -13.84 -4.10 3.56
C SER A 269 -12.84 -2.96 3.40
N ILE A 270 -13.23 -1.90 2.71
CA ILE A 270 -12.34 -0.76 2.41
C ILE A 270 -12.96 0.54 2.90
N ALA A 271 -12.17 1.38 3.58
CA ALA A 271 -12.52 2.75 3.92
C ALA A 271 -11.61 3.69 3.12
N GLU A 272 -12.18 4.45 2.19
CA GLU A 272 -11.47 5.31 1.27
C GLU A 272 -11.58 6.77 1.71
N ILE A 273 -10.45 7.47 1.88
CA ILE A 273 -10.45 8.92 2.05
C ILE A 273 -10.42 9.58 0.67
N THR A 274 -11.54 10.20 0.27
CA THR A 274 -11.76 10.81 -1.05
C THR A 274 -11.86 12.34 -0.99
N GLY A 275 -11.63 13.00 -2.13
CA GLY A 275 -11.75 14.44 -2.29
C GLY A 275 -10.43 15.20 -2.30
N ASP A 276 -10.50 16.46 -2.72
CA ASP A 276 -9.35 17.35 -2.84
C ASP A 276 -8.85 17.85 -1.48
N ALA A 277 -7.57 18.21 -1.42
CA ALA A 277 -7.05 18.96 -0.27
C ALA A 277 -7.77 20.32 -0.16
N PRO A 278 -8.08 20.80 1.06
CA PRO A 278 -8.65 22.14 1.22
C PRO A 278 -7.72 23.18 0.60
N THR A 279 -8.28 24.11 -0.18
CA THR A 279 -7.56 25.27 -0.71
C THR A 279 -8.07 26.55 -0.04
N ALA A 280 -7.25 27.60 -0.01
CA ALA A 280 -7.64 28.91 0.54
C ALA A 280 -8.91 29.48 -0.12
N ASP A 281 -9.16 29.08 -1.38
CA ASP A 281 -10.28 29.53 -2.20
C ASP A 281 -11.57 28.70 -1.99
N LYS A 282 -11.45 27.51 -1.38
CA LYS A 282 -12.56 26.63 -0.98
C LYS A 282 -12.38 26.16 0.48
N PRO A 283 -12.47 27.07 1.47
CA PRO A 283 -12.44 26.67 2.88
C PRO A 283 -13.72 25.89 3.20
N GLY A 284 -13.58 24.58 3.44
CA GLY A 284 -14.68 23.67 3.80
C GLY A 284 -14.90 22.45 2.90
N SER A 285 -14.11 22.27 1.83
CA SER A 285 -14.08 20.97 1.13
C SER A 285 -13.09 20.02 1.84
N GLY A 286 -13.43 19.59 3.05
CA GLY A 286 -12.68 18.52 3.73
C GLY A 286 -12.78 17.21 2.94
N ARG A 287 -11.74 16.38 3.01
CA ARG A 287 -11.83 15.03 2.44
C ARG A 287 -12.88 14.24 3.20
N ARG A 288 -13.54 13.32 2.52
CA ARG A 288 -14.61 12.48 3.09
C ARG A 288 -14.13 11.06 3.25
N LEU A 289 -14.69 10.36 4.24
CA LEU A 289 -14.50 8.93 4.39
C LEU A 289 -15.67 8.21 3.70
N GLU A 290 -15.38 7.42 2.67
CA GLU A 290 -16.34 6.54 2.01
C GLU A 290 -16.07 5.09 2.41
N THR A 291 -17.09 4.37 2.86
CA THR A 291 -16.95 3.01 3.37
C THR A 291 -17.57 1.98 2.41
N TYR A 292 -16.82 0.94 2.09
CA TYR A 292 -17.17 -0.17 1.20
C TYR A 292 -17.14 -1.46 2.01
N LYS A 293 -18.28 -1.80 2.61
CA LYS A 293 -18.42 -3.01 3.42
C LYS A 293 -18.55 -4.25 2.54
N SER A 294 -17.91 -5.35 2.95
CA SER A 294 -17.91 -6.63 2.21
C SER A 294 -17.46 -6.45 0.76
N CYS A 295 -16.45 -5.60 0.59
CA CYS A 295 -15.86 -5.23 -0.68
C CYS A 295 -14.36 -5.49 -0.59
N SER A 296 -13.91 -6.57 -1.24
CA SER A 296 -12.49 -6.86 -1.35
C SER A 296 -11.75 -5.72 -2.04
N PHE A 297 -10.43 -5.64 -1.82
CA PHE A 297 -9.61 -4.61 -2.45
C PHE A 297 -9.75 -4.58 -3.99
N ASP A 298 -9.83 -5.74 -4.64
CA ASP A 298 -9.98 -5.82 -6.10
C ASP A 298 -11.37 -5.37 -6.57
N GLN A 299 -12.44 -5.74 -5.85
CA GLN A 299 -13.78 -5.23 -6.13
C GLN A 299 -13.85 -3.70 -5.95
N TRP A 300 -13.25 -3.17 -4.88
CA TRP A 300 -13.17 -1.73 -4.66
C TRP A 300 -12.40 -1.03 -5.78
N ARG A 301 -11.26 -1.60 -6.23
CA ARG A 301 -10.46 -1.06 -7.33
C ARG A 301 -11.28 -0.95 -8.62
N GLN A 302 -12.02 -2.01 -8.95
CA GLN A 302 -12.93 -2.04 -10.10
C GLN A 302 -14.02 -0.97 -9.97
N GLN A 303 -14.73 -0.93 -8.83
CA GLN A 303 -15.78 0.05 -8.59
C GLN A 303 -15.26 1.49 -8.63
N ARG A 304 -14.07 1.76 -8.08
CA ARG A 304 -13.40 3.07 -8.14
C ARG A 304 -13.16 3.49 -9.59
N ALA A 305 -12.68 2.58 -10.42
CA ALA A 305 -12.39 2.87 -11.81
C ALA A 305 -13.67 3.05 -12.66
N GLU A 306 -14.73 2.27 -12.40
CA GLU A 306 -16.04 2.48 -13.02
C GLU A 306 -16.65 3.84 -12.63
N ARG A 307 -16.54 4.22 -11.36
CA ARG A 307 -16.95 5.56 -10.89
C ARG A 307 -16.18 6.66 -11.61
N ALA A 308 -14.86 6.50 -11.76
CA ALA A 308 -14.02 7.42 -12.51
C ALA A 308 -14.49 7.55 -13.96
N GLN A 309 -14.77 6.43 -14.64
CA GLN A 309 -15.27 6.43 -16.02
C GLN A 309 -16.65 7.09 -16.16
N ARG A 310 -17.58 6.84 -15.22
CA ARG A 310 -18.89 7.51 -15.20
C ARG A 310 -18.76 9.02 -14.99
N TRP A 311 -17.85 9.45 -14.13
CA TRP A 311 -17.59 10.88 -13.91
C TRP A 311 -17.02 11.54 -15.17
N VAL A 312 -15.98 10.96 -15.77
CA VAL A 312 -15.36 11.47 -17.00
C VAL A 312 -16.37 11.56 -18.14
N SER A 313 -17.11 10.48 -18.41
CA SER A 313 -18.10 10.45 -19.50
C SER A 313 -19.26 11.44 -19.27
N THR A 314 -19.73 11.60 -18.03
CA THR A 314 -20.76 12.59 -17.69
C THR A 314 -20.25 14.02 -17.92
N TYR A 315 -19.02 14.31 -17.49
CA TYR A 315 -18.39 15.62 -17.67
C TYR A 315 -18.20 15.95 -19.15
N GLU A 316 -17.66 15.02 -19.94
CA GLU A 316 -17.44 15.20 -21.38
C GLU A 316 -18.76 15.43 -22.12
N ARG A 317 -19.80 14.65 -21.80
CA ARG A 317 -21.14 14.83 -22.37
C ARG A 317 -21.72 16.21 -22.07
N GLN A 318 -21.63 16.67 -20.83
CA GLN A 318 -22.11 18.00 -20.44
C GLN A 318 -21.30 19.11 -21.12
N LYS A 319 -19.99 18.92 -21.29
CA LYS A 319 -19.11 19.88 -22.00
C LYS A 319 -19.42 19.97 -23.50
N GLU A 320 -19.71 18.85 -24.14
CA GLU A 320 -20.14 18.84 -25.54
C GLU A 320 -21.50 19.52 -25.71
N GLU A 321 -22.46 19.23 -24.83
CA GLU A 321 -23.77 19.90 -24.83
C GLU A 321 -23.62 21.42 -24.60
N GLU A 322 -22.73 21.84 -23.69
CA GLU A 322 -22.39 23.25 -23.47
C GLU A 322 -21.88 23.90 -24.76
N ARG A 323 -20.90 23.27 -25.42
CA ARG A 323 -20.31 23.76 -26.68
C ARG A 323 -21.36 23.89 -27.77
N ASP A 324 -22.23 22.91 -27.93
CA ASP A 324 -23.24 22.90 -28.98
C ASP A 324 -24.32 23.97 -28.76
N LEU A 325 -24.72 24.19 -27.50
CA LEU A 325 -25.61 25.29 -27.13
C LEU A 325 -24.97 26.65 -27.41
N GLU A 326 -23.71 26.85 -27.00
CA GLU A 326 -22.94 28.07 -27.27
C GLU A 326 -22.80 28.35 -28.77
N ASP A 327 -22.46 27.32 -29.55
CA ASP A 327 -22.28 27.43 -30.99
C ASP A 327 -23.58 27.80 -31.70
N PHE A 328 -24.71 27.25 -31.26
CA PHE A 328 -26.02 27.59 -31.79
C PHE A 328 -26.39 29.04 -31.47
N ILE A 329 -26.22 29.47 -30.22
CA ILE A 329 -26.50 30.84 -29.78
C ILE A 329 -25.63 31.83 -30.57
N ARG A 330 -24.33 31.53 -30.71
CA ARG A 330 -23.39 32.35 -31.50
C ARG A 330 -23.80 32.48 -32.96
N ARG A 331 -24.22 31.39 -33.61
CA ARG A 331 -24.55 31.37 -35.05
C ARG A 331 -25.92 32.00 -35.36
N PHE A 332 -26.88 31.92 -34.44
CA PHE A 332 -28.27 32.26 -34.72
C PHE A 332 -28.85 33.37 -33.84
N GLY A 333 -28.14 33.85 -32.82
CA GLY A 333 -28.61 34.89 -31.89
C GLY A 333 -28.90 36.25 -32.54
N ALA A 334 -28.24 36.57 -33.65
CA ALA A 334 -28.47 37.82 -34.40
C ALA A 334 -29.59 37.73 -35.46
N LYS A 335 -30.17 36.54 -35.71
CA LYS A 335 -31.21 36.36 -36.75
C LYS A 335 -32.61 36.47 -36.14
N ALA A 336 -33.39 37.45 -36.58
CA ALA A 336 -34.75 37.70 -36.10
C ALA A 336 -35.69 36.48 -36.20
N SER A 337 -35.50 35.59 -37.19
CA SER A 337 -36.32 34.38 -37.37
C SER A 337 -36.03 33.25 -36.38
N LYS A 338 -34.91 33.29 -35.65
CA LYS A 338 -34.49 32.26 -34.67
C LYS A 338 -34.28 32.80 -33.25
N ALA A 339 -34.64 34.06 -33.01
CA ALA A 339 -34.43 34.73 -31.72
C ALA A 339 -35.07 34.01 -30.53
N THR A 340 -36.29 33.47 -30.68
CA THR A 340 -36.97 32.73 -29.62
C THR A 340 -36.26 31.41 -29.28
N GLN A 341 -35.76 30.68 -30.28
CA GLN A 341 -34.99 29.44 -30.08
C GLN A 341 -33.63 29.70 -29.45
N ALA A 342 -32.96 30.80 -29.82
CA ALA A 342 -31.70 31.20 -29.18
C ALA A 342 -31.90 31.50 -27.69
N LYS A 343 -32.98 32.20 -27.33
CA LYS A 343 -33.31 32.53 -25.93
C LYS A 343 -33.65 31.31 -25.07
N ASP A 344 -34.35 30.32 -25.63
CA ASP A 344 -34.64 29.05 -24.94
C ASP A 344 -33.33 28.26 -24.67
N ARG A 345 -32.44 28.20 -25.66
CA ARG A 345 -31.13 27.54 -25.54
C ARG A 345 -30.19 28.28 -24.58
N GLU A 346 -30.26 29.61 -24.47
CA GLU A 346 -29.57 30.38 -23.43
C GLU A 346 -30.04 29.97 -22.02
N GLN A 347 -31.34 29.77 -21.81
CA GLN A 347 -31.88 29.29 -20.53
C GLN A 347 -31.46 27.84 -20.24
N LYS A 348 -31.41 26.99 -21.27
CA LYS A 348 -30.91 25.61 -21.14
C LYS A 348 -29.42 25.59 -20.80
N LEU A 349 -28.61 26.43 -21.45
CA LEU A 349 -27.17 26.58 -21.18
C LEU A 349 -26.91 27.04 -19.74
N LYS A 350 -27.72 27.99 -19.24
CA LYS A 350 -27.61 28.45 -17.86
C LYS A 350 -27.88 27.31 -16.87
N ARG A 351 -28.95 26.55 -17.07
CA ARG A 351 -29.29 25.37 -16.22
C ARG A 351 -28.21 24.30 -16.29
N LEU A 352 -27.74 23.96 -17.49
CA LEU A 352 -26.66 22.98 -17.70
C LEU A 352 -25.39 23.37 -16.95
N ARG A 353 -25.03 24.67 -16.93
CA ARG A 353 -23.86 25.16 -16.18
C ARG A 353 -24.05 25.10 -14.66
N GLU A 354 -25.27 25.27 -14.16
CA GLU A 354 -25.58 25.16 -12.72
C GLU A 354 -25.58 23.69 -12.24
N GLU A 355 -25.97 22.75 -13.10
CA GLU A 355 -26.02 21.30 -12.83
C GLU A 355 -24.76 20.55 -13.31
N MET A 356 -23.75 21.28 -13.79
CA MET A 356 -22.57 20.68 -14.38
C MET A 356 -21.75 19.96 -13.30
N VAL A 357 -21.39 18.71 -13.55
CA VAL A 357 -20.46 18.00 -12.67
C VAL A 357 -19.11 18.71 -12.69
N ASP A 358 -18.45 18.73 -11.53
CA ASP A 358 -17.10 19.26 -11.43
C ASP A 358 -16.18 18.56 -12.44
N ARG A 359 -15.19 19.30 -12.94
CA ARG A 359 -14.18 18.70 -13.82
C ARG A 359 -13.47 17.58 -13.05
N PRO A 360 -13.43 16.34 -13.58
CA PRO A 360 -12.71 15.26 -12.94
C PRO A 360 -11.23 15.65 -12.78
N PRO A 361 -10.63 15.40 -11.61
CA PRO A 361 -9.19 15.48 -11.42
C PRO A 361 -8.43 14.62 -12.43
N ARG A 362 -7.16 14.96 -12.69
CA ARG A 362 -6.36 14.30 -13.73
C ARG A 362 -6.14 12.81 -13.42
N ASP A 363 -5.93 12.47 -12.17
CA ASP A 363 -5.83 11.10 -11.66
C ASP A 363 -7.11 10.28 -11.91
N VAL A 364 -8.28 10.90 -11.80
CA VAL A 364 -9.57 10.26 -12.13
C VAL A 364 -9.69 10.03 -13.63
N ILE A 365 -9.24 10.98 -14.46
CA ILE A 365 -9.20 10.84 -15.92
C ILE A 365 -8.25 9.70 -16.32
N ASP A 366 -7.06 9.67 -15.73
CA ASP A 366 -6.04 8.65 -16.00
C ASP A 366 -6.53 7.26 -15.58
N LEU A 367 -7.15 7.14 -14.40
CA LEU A 367 -7.74 5.88 -13.92
C LEU A 367 -8.87 5.38 -14.85
N ALA A 368 -9.76 6.27 -15.30
CA ALA A 368 -10.83 5.93 -16.23
C ALA A 368 -10.30 5.42 -17.57
N ALA A 369 -9.21 6.01 -18.08
CA ALA A 369 -8.55 5.56 -19.31
C ALA A 369 -7.90 4.18 -19.14
N THR A 370 -7.28 3.93 -17.99
CA THR A 370 -6.59 2.65 -17.70
C THR A 370 -7.58 1.48 -17.69
N LEU A 371 -8.75 1.65 -17.06
CA LEU A 371 -9.78 0.61 -17.03
C LEU A 371 -10.40 0.36 -18.41
N ALA A 372 -10.58 1.41 -19.22
CA ALA A 372 -11.05 1.27 -20.59
C ALA A 372 -10.08 0.43 -21.43
N ASP A 373 -8.78 0.65 -21.29
CA ASP A 373 -7.72 -0.13 -21.92
C ASP A 373 -7.70 -1.58 -21.42
N GLU A 374 -7.87 -1.82 -20.10
CA GLU A 374 -7.96 -3.17 -19.49
C GLU A 374 -9.18 -3.95 -20.00
N VAL A 375 -10.37 -3.34 -20.00
CA VAL A 375 -11.60 -3.95 -20.50
C VAL A 375 -11.50 -4.26 -22.00
N GLU A 376 -10.85 -3.39 -22.78
CA GLU A 376 -10.64 -3.63 -24.20
C GLU A 376 -9.59 -4.73 -24.45
N ALA A 377 -8.55 -4.81 -23.61
CA ALA A 377 -7.58 -5.90 -23.64
C ALA A 377 -8.22 -7.25 -23.29
N LEU A 378 -9.08 -7.30 -22.26
CA LEU A 378 -9.87 -8.48 -21.89
C LEU A 378 -10.79 -8.92 -23.03
N LYS A 379 -11.51 -7.99 -23.66
CA LYS A 379 -12.35 -8.25 -24.83
C LYS A 379 -11.55 -8.77 -26.03
N ARG A 380 -10.30 -8.32 -26.20
CA ARG A 380 -9.38 -8.84 -27.24
C ARG A 380 -8.92 -10.25 -26.91
N ALA A 381 -8.48 -10.51 -25.68
CA ALA A 381 -8.06 -11.85 -25.23
C ALA A 381 -9.20 -12.89 -25.35
N GLN A 382 -10.43 -12.49 -25.04
CA GLN A 382 -11.63 -13.33 -25.24
C GLN A 382 -11.94 -13.59 -26.72
N ARG A 383 -11.70 -12.62 -27.61
CA ARG A 383 -11.83 -12.82 -29.07
C ARG A 383 -10.76 -13.76 -29.62
N ASP A 384 -9.58 -13.77 -29.00
CA ASP A 384 -8.42 -14.56 -29.43
C ASP A 384 -8.40 -15.99 -28.84
N GLY A 385 -9.36 -16.35 -27.97
CA GLY A 385 -9.60 -17.72 -27.52
C GLY A 385 -8.66 -18.24 -26.44
N ALA A 386 -8.13 -17.36 -25.57
CA ALA A 386 -7.31 -17.78 -24.43
C ALA A 386 -8.15 -18.48 -23.33
N PRO A 387 -7.69 -19.60 -22.74
CA PRO A 387 -8.42 -20.30 -21.67
C PRO A 387 -8.50 -19.49 -20.37
N GLU A 388 -9.65 -19.56 -19.69
CA GLU A 388 -10.01 -18.74 -18.52
C GLU A 388 -9.05 -18.85 -17.33
N GLU A 389 -8.41 -20.00 -17.13
CA GLU A 389 -7.49 -20.25 -16.01
C GLU A 389 -6.18 -19.46 -16.09
N ASN A 390 -5.81 -18.92 -17.27
CA ASN A 390 -4.61 -18.10 -17.45
C ASN A 390 -4.87 -16.58 -17.35
N LEU A 391 -6.11 -16.14 -17.17
CA LEU A 391 -6.44 -14.70 -17.15
C LEU A 391 -6.04 -13.97 -15.86
N GLY A 392 -5.76 -14.71 -14.77
CA GLY A 392 -5.25 -14.14 -13.52
C GLY A 392 -3.80 -13.64 -13.63
N ASP A 393 -2.97 -14.35 -14.42
CA ASP A 393 -1.52 -14.11 -14.54
C ASP A 393 -1.11 -13.44 -15.86
N THR A 394 -1.96 -13.45 -16.89
CA THR A 394 -1.66 -12.79 -18.19
C THR A 394 -1.94 -11.30 -18.22
N VAL A 395 -2.56 -10.73 -17.19
CA VAL A 395 -2.62 -9.27 -17.00
C VAL A 395 -1.39 -8.85 -16.19
N ALA A 396 -0.21 -8.96 -16.80
CA ALA A 396 0.95 -8.21 -16.32
C ALA A 396 0.51 -6.74 -16.24
N SER A 397 0.49 -6.23 -15.02
CA SER A 397 0.20 -4.86 -14.61
C SER A 397 0.30 -3.84 -15.77
N PRO A 398 -0.82 -3.30 -16.28
CA PRO A 398 -0.77 -2.07 -17.06
C PRO A 398 -0.53 -0.84 -16.15
N LEU A 399 -0.25 -1.07 -14.86
CA LEU A 399 0.07 -0.12 -13.79
C LEU A 399 1.35 0.65 -14.11
N LEU A 400 1.35 1.44 -15.19
CA LEU A 400 2.25 2.57 -15.37
C LEU A 400 2.08 3.36 -16.67
N LYS A 401 1.11 3.03 -17.53
CA LYS A 401 0.77 3.92 -18.65
C LYS A 401 -0.21 5.00 -18.18
N VAL A 402 0.28 5.93 -17.37
CA VAL A 402 -0.40 7.22 -17.20
C VAL A 402 -0.30 7.95 -18.54
N ARG A 403 -1.29 7.75 -19.42
CA ARG A 403 -1.42 8.49 -20.67
C ARG A 403 -1.82 9.92 -20.34
N GLY A 404 -0.79 10.69 -20.02
CA GLY A 404 -0.89 12.11 -19.79
C GLY A 404 -0.72 12.49 -18.33
N GLY A 405 0.14 11.88 -17.52
CA GLY A 405 0.70 12.51 -16.30
C GLY A 405 1.85 13.48 -16.65
N PRO A 406 2.36 14.31 -15.72
CA PRO A 406 3.61 15.01 -15.96
C PRO A 406 4.73 13.96 -16.08
N VAL A 407 5.30 13.81 -17.28
CA VAL A 407 6.36 12.84 -17.54
C VAL A 407 7.64 13.31 -16.85
N LEU A 408 8.14 12.52 -15.90
CA LEU A 408 9.45 12.77 -15.30
C LEU A 408 10.52 12.54 -16.37
N ARG A 409 11.24 13.59 -16.76
CA ARG A 409 12.34 13.49 -17.74
C ARG A 409 13.66 13.74 -17.05
N LEU A 410 14.42 12.66 -16.86
CA LEU A 410 15.79 12.73 -16.37
C LEU A 410 16.68 13.44 -17.42
N PRO A 411 17.69 14.20 -16.99
CA PRO A 411 18.71 14.72 -17.89
C PRO A 411 19.45 13.58 -18.59
N SER A 412 19.91 13.83 -19.82
CA SER A 412 20.75 12.87 -20.54
C SER A 412 22.05 12.64 -19.75
N PRO A 413 22.51 11.38 -19.64
CA PRO A 413 23.71 11.07 -18.89
C PRO A 413 24.95 11.72 -19.52
N PRO A 414 25.86 12.28 -18.72
CA PRO A 414 27.12 12.81 -19.22
C PRO A 414 27.99 11.67 -19.80
N PRO A 415 28.84 11.96 -20.79
CA PRO A 415 29.63 10.94 -21.49
C PRO A 415 30.63 10.24 -20.54
N CYS A 416 30.52 8.91 -20.46
CA CYS A 416 31.35 8.04 -19.62
C CYS A 416 31.82 6.80 -20.40
N GLY A 417 32.88 6.15 -19.92
CA GLY A 417 33.36 4.87 -20.44
C GLY A 417 32.32 3.75 -20.40
N ALA A 418 32.61 2.63 -21.06
CA ALA A 418 31.69 1.48 -21.16
C ALA A 418 31.42 0.80 -19.82
N ARG A 419 32.34 0.94 -18.85
CA ARG A 419 32.29 0.36 -17.51
C ARG A 419 32.55 1.47 -16.49
N PRO A 420 31.51 2.25 -16.12
CA PRO A 420 31.69 3.42 -15.26
C PRO A 420 32.25 3.11 -13.88
N VAL A 421 31.87 1.96 -13.30
CA VAL A 421 32.31 1.53 -11.97
C VAL A 421 32.32 0.01 -11.86
N ALA A 422 33.30 -0.54 -11.14
CA ALA A 422 33.40 -1.96 -10.83
C ALA A 422 33.97 -2.21 -9.43
N LEU A 423 33.62 -3.36 -8.87
CA LEU A 423 34.25 -4.00 -7.72
C LEU A 423 35.00 -5.24 -8.23
N ALA A 424 36.26 -5.40 -7.82
CA ALA A 424 37.11 -6.52 -8.20
C ALA A 424 37.65 -7.21 -6.94
N GLY A 425 37.28 -8.47 -6.74
CA GLY A 425 37.63 -9.26 -5.55
C GLY A 425 37.28 -8.57 -4.23
N ALA A 426 36.19 -7.79 -4.21
CA ALA A 426 35.91 -6.87 -3.12
C ALA A 426 35.31 -7.57 -1.88
N ASP A 427 35.89 -7.32 -0.72
CA ASP A 427 35.33 -7.67 0.58
C ASP A 427 34.63 -6.43 1.17
N VAL A 428 33.33 -6.57 1.42
CA VAL A 428 32.45 -5.49 1.86
C VAL A 428 31.97 -5.75 3.29
N GLY A 429 32.18 -4.79 4.17
CA GLY A 429 31.88 -4.94 5.59
C GLY A 429 32.04 -3.65 6.38
N TRP A 430 31.89 -3.74 7.70
CA TRP A 430 32.14 -2.63 8.60
C TRP A 430 33.52 -2.77 9.25
N PRO A 431 34.37 -1.74 9.19
CA PRO A 431 35.50 -1.68 10.11
C PRO A 431 34.95 -1.54 11.54
N ASN A 432 35.45 -2.34 12.48
CA ASN A 432 35.01 -2.24 13.89
C ASN A 432 35.39 -0.86 14.47
N GLU A 433 34.57 -0.32 15.37
CA GLU A 433 34.72 1.03 15.95
C GLU A 433 36.13 1.24 16.54
N GLY A 434 36.90 2.14 15.92
CA GLY A 434 38.24 2.49 16.41
C GLY A 434 39.04 3.41 15.51
N GLU A 435 38.91 3.31 14.18
CA GLU A 435 39.78 4.06 13.27
C GLU A 435 38.99 4.81 12.20
N THR A 436 39.11 6.13 12.27
CA THR A 436 38.45 7.08 11.36
C THR A 436 39.21 7.14 10.04
N LEU A 437 38.48 6.89 8.94
CA LEU A 437 38.70 7.37 7.57
C LEU A 437 39.85 8.38 7.38
N ALA A 438 41.02 7.90 6.94
CA ALA A 438 42.03 8.72 6.29
C ALA A 438 42.03 8.45 4.78
N ARG A 439 41.29 9.27 4.03
CA ARG A 439 41.45 9.40 2.57
C ARG A 439 42.86 9.90 2.24
N ARG A 440 43.50 9.33 1.22
CA ARG A 440 44.33 10.10 0.28
C ARG A 440 44.21 9.56 -1.15
N ALA A 441 43.58 10.37 -2.00
CA ALA A 441 43.72 10.30 -3.44
C ALA A 441 44.99 11.07 -3.89
N ARG A 442 45.86 10.43 -4.69
CA ARG A 442 46.52 10.99 -5.89
C ARG A 442 47.52 9.99 -6.47
N ARG A 443 47.54 9.89 -7.81
CA ARG A 443 48.65 9.30 -8.58
C ARG A 443 49.96 10.03 -8.28
N SER A 444 50.93 9.29 -7.77
CA SER A 444 52.36 9.45 -8.03
C SER A 444 53.00 8.09 -7.87
N ASP A 445 53.96 7.79 -8.74
CA ASP A 445 54.75 6.56 -8.75
C ASP A 445 55.25 6.16 -7.35
N ASP A 446 55.37 4.83 -7.18
CA ASP A 446 55.87 4.06 -6.03
C ASP A 446 54.80 3.44 -5.10
N GLU A 447 55.00 2.13 -4.87
CA GLU A 447 54.23 1.13 -4.11
C GLU A 447 53.29 1.65 -3.01
N LEU A 448 52.03 1.20 -3.05
CA LEU A 448 51.09 1.28 -1.93
C LEU A 448 51.24 0.05 -1.04
N ASP A 449 51.76 0.24 0.17
CA ASP A 449 51.66 -0.74 1.25
C ASP A 449 50.19 -0.85 1.69
N LEU A 450 49.59 -2.01 1.47
CA LEU A 450 48.30 -2.41 2.04
C LEU A 450 48.53 -2.80 3.50
N GLU A 451 48.30 -1.90 4.45
CA GLU A 451 48.12 -2.32 5.85
C GLU A 451 46.78 -3.04 5.96
N GLU A 452 46.83 -4.35 6.20
CA GLU A 452 45.67 -5.20 6.47
C GLU A 452 44.88 -4.63 7.66
N ILE A 453 43.59 -4.36 7.47
CA ILE A 453 42.68 -4.01 8.56
C ILE A 453 42.46 -5.29 9.38
N GLU A 454 43.26 -5.48 10.44
CA GLU A 454 43.37 -6.76 11.18
C GLU A 454 42.08 -7.22 11.90
N ASP A 455 41.01 -6.42 12.00
CA ASP A 455 39.75 -6.82 12.63
C ASP A 455 38.50 -6.14 12.02
N ALA A 456 38.20 -6.41 10.75
CA ALA A 456 36.99 -5.94 10.06
C ALA A 456 35.90 -7.02 9.95
N THR A 457 34.64 -6.64 10.23
CA THR A 457 33.49 -7.53 10.07
C THR A 457 33.05 -7.53 8.60
N VAL A 458 33.51 -8.54 7.83
CA VAL A 458 33.13 -8.70 6.42
C VAL A 458 31.73 -9.32 6.30
N ILE A 459 30.83 -8.62 5.62
CA ILE A 459 29.46 -9.05 5.36
C ILE A 459 29.35 -9.82 4.04
N VAL A 460 30.01 -9.33 2.98
CA VAL A 460 30.00 -9.97 1.66
C VAL A 460 31.43 -10.09 1.15
N LYS A 461 31.84 -11.28 0.71
CA LYS A 461 33.22 -11.61 0.34
C LYS A 461 33.40 -11.78 -1.17
N ASN A 462 34.61 -11.45 -1.64
CA ASN A 462 35.09 -11.73 -2.99
C ASN A 462 34.09 -11.33 -4.08
N VAL A 463 33.61 -10.09 -4.03
CA VAL A 463 32.60 -9.57 -4.95
C VAL A 463 33.26 -9.05 -6.22
N ASP A 464 32.94 -9.69 -7.34
CA ASP A 464 33.24 -9.21 -8.69
C ASP A 464 31.96 -8.68 -9.34
N LEU A 465 31.84 -7.35 -9.43
CA LEU A 465 30.67 -6.68 -9.98
C LEU A 465 31.10 -5.54 -10.89
N THR A 466 30.78 -5.61 -12.17
CA THR A 466 31.02 -4.50 -13.12
C THR A 466 29.69 -3.92 -13.56
N ILE A 467 29.52 -2.60 -13.39
CA ILE A 467 28.38 -1.88 -13.93
C ILE A 467 28.72 -1.45 -15.36
N GLU A 468 27.90 -1.89 -16.32
CA GLU A 468 28.02 -1.49 -17.72
C GLU A 468 27.08 -0.33 -18.04
N ARG A 469 27.36 0.41 -19.11
CA ARG A 469 26.42 1.42 -19.62
C ARG A 469 25.06 0.78 -19.95
N GLU A 470 23.98 1.51 -19.67
CA GLU A 470 22.59 1.07 -19.89
C GLU A 470 22.18 -0.17 -19.08
N MET A 471 23.06 -0.69 -18.22
CA MET A 471 22.73 -1.80 -17.33
C MET A 471 21.56 -1.43 -16.43
N ARG A 472 20.60 -2.34 -16.31
CA ARG A 472 19.47 -2.26 -15.37
C ARG A 472 19.62 -3.40 -14.38
N LEU A 473 20.18 -3.10 -13.23
CA LEU A 473 20.49 -4.06 -12.19
C LEU A 473 19.49 -3.94 -11.05
N VAL A 474 18.80 -5.02 -10.74
CA VAL A 474 18.05 -5.15 -9.48
C VAL A 474 18.88 -5.95 -8.49
N VAL A 475 18.97 -5.47 -7.25
CA VAL A 475 19.71 -6.12 -6.16
C VAL A 475 18.71 -6.72 -5.18
N ARG A 476 18.78 -8.03 -5.00
CA ARG A 476 17.86 -8.82 -4.16
C ARG A 476 18.61 -9.63 -3.09
N GLY A 477 17.86 -10.16 -2.13
CA GLY A 477 18.38 -10.91 -0.98
C GLY A 477 17.60 -10.61 0.29
N ALA A 478 17.80 -11.42 1.34
CA ALA A 478 17.15 -11.22 2.64
C ALA A 478 17.54 -9.87 3.28
N ASN A 479 16.73 -9.35 4.20
CA ASN A 479 17.14 -8.19 4.99
C ASN A 479 18.30 -8.55 5.91
N GLY A 480 19.27 -7.64 6.01
CA GLY A 480 20.53 -7.93 6.70
C GLY A 480 21.56 -8.73 5.89
N ALA A 481 21.22 -9.24 4.70
CA ALA A 481 22.17 -9.98 3.84
C ALA A 481 23.35 -9.12 3.31
N GLY A 482 23.28 -7.79 3.46
CA GLY A 482 24.34 -6.88 3.05
C GLY A 482 24.06 -6.07 1.79
N LYS A 483 22.86 -6.13 1.19
CA LYS A 483 22.47 -5.39 -0.03
C LYS A 483 22.86 -3.90 0.00
N SER A 484 22.36 -3.16 1.00
CA SER A 484 22.65 -1.73 1.17
C SER A 484 24.13 -1.47 1.45
N THR A 485 24.84 -2.40 2.09
CA THR A 485 26.28 -2.30 2.37
C THR A 485 27.08 -2.45 1.07
N LEU A 486 26.70 -3.42 0.24
CA LEU A 486 27.29 -3.66 -1.08
C LEU A 486 27.12 -2.46 -2.02
N ILE A 487 25.90 -1.90 -2.11
CA ILE A 487 25.70 -0.73 -2.96
C ILE A 487 26.36 0.54 -2.41
N LYS A 488 26.51 0.68 -1.08
CA LYS A 488 27.29 1.78 -0.47
C LYS A 488 28.77 1.69 -0.84
N ALA A 489 29.33 0.48 -0.83
CA ALA A 489 30.67 0.23 -1.30
C ALA A 489 30.80 0.54 -2.79
N LEU A 490 29.88 0.06 -3.63
CA LEU A 490 29.83 0.36 -5.07
C LEU A 490 29.67 1.87 -5.36
N ALA A 491 28.93 2.60 -4.53
CA ALA A 491 28.75 4.05 -4.61
C ALA A 491 29.98 4.84 -4.15
N GLY A 492 30.97 4.19 -3.52
CA GLY A 492 32.12 4.86 -2.88
C GLY A 492 31.76 5.58 -1.58
N ALA A 493 30.58 5.33 -1.02
CA ALA A 493 30.12 5.89 0.25
C ALA A 493 30.63 5.09 1.46
N MET A 494 31.16 3.89 1.23
CA MET A 494 31.77 3.03 2.24
C MET A 494 33.10 2.47 1.70
N PRO A 495 34.19 2.47 2.50
CA PRO A 495 35.44 1.85 2.09
C PRO A 495 35.30 0.32 2.00
N LEU A 496 36.11 -0.29 1.13
CA LEU A 496 36.23 -1.75 1.07
C LEU A 496 37.13 -2.25 2.21
N VAL A 497 36.84 -3.44 2.72
CA VAL A 497 37.71 -4.16 3.65
C VAL A 497 38.87 -4.81 2.88
N GLY A 498 38.60 -5.29 1.68
CA GLY A 498 39.57 -5.92 0.78
C GLY A 498 39.15 -5.79 -0.68
N GLY A 499 40.06 -6.08 -1.60
CA GLY A 499 39.86 -5.89 -3.04
C GLY A 499 39.89 -4.43 -3.48
N GLU A 500 39.40 -4.14 -4.68
CA GLU A 500 39.50 -2.81 -5.29
C GLU A 500 38.18 -2.33 -5.88
N ARG A 501 37.92 -1.02 -5.77
CA ARG A 501 36.86 -0.32 -6.49
C ARG A 501 37.48 0.48 -7.63
N ILE A 502 37.09 0.14 -8.85
CA ILE A 502 37.62 0.73 -10.09
C ILE A 502 36.56 1.68 -10.65
N GLU A 503 36.96 2.91 -10.98
CA GLU A 503 36.07 3.96 -11.50
C GLU A 503 36.62 4.56 -12.80
N ASP A 504 35.72 4.90 -13.72
CA ASP A 504 36.06 5.72 -14.89
C ASP A 504 36.29 7.18 -14.48
N ASP A 505 37.26 7.86 -15.11
CA ASP A 505 37.60 9.26 -14.81
C ASP A 505 36.41 10.23 -15.02
N ARG A 506 35.37 9.82 -15.76
CA ARG A 506 34.15 10.60 -16.03
C ARG A 506 32.92 10.04 -15.33
N LEU A 507 33.11 9.20 -14.30
CA LEU A 507 32.00 8.71 -13.49
C LEU A 507 31.25 9.88 -12.84
N ALA A 508 29.94 9.93 -13.07
CA ALA A 508 29.00 10.84 -12.43
C ALA A 508 27.92 9.98 -11.79
N LEU A 509 28.25 9.43 -10.62
CA LEU A 509 27.40 8.52 -9.87
C LEU A 509 26.55 9.33 -8.89
N GLY A 510 25.24 9.10 -8.89
CA GLY A 510 24.42 9.51 -7.75
C GLY A 510 23.85 8.32 -7.02
N TYR A 511 23.82 8.48 -5.70
CA TYR A 511 23.27 7.52 -4.77
C TYR A 511 22.11 8.12 -3.99
N PHE A 512 20.89 7.63 -4.27
CA PHE A 512 19.68 7.99 -3.55
C PHE A 512 19.53 7.09 -2.31
N ARG A 513 19.73 7.70 -1.14
CA ARG A 513 19.64 7.04 0.16
C ARG A 513 18.33 7.39 0.86
N GLN A 514 17.83 6.48 1.70
CA GLN A 514 16.62 6.68 2.49
C GLN A 514 16.69 7.91 3.42
N ASP A 515 17.89 8.28 3.89
CA ASP A 515 18.13 9.40 4.82
C ASP A 515 18.38 10.76 4.14
N LEU A 516 18.50 10.81 2.80
CA LEU A 516 18.83 12.04 2.06
C LEU A 516 17.82 13.18 2.31
N SER A 517 16.57 12.82 2.62
CA SER A 517 15.50 13.78 2.95
C SER A 517 15.76 14.58 4.24
N GLN A 518 16.58 14.05 5.17
CA GLN A 518 16.91 14.69 6.44
C GLN A 518 18.02 15.74 6.28
N GLU A 519 18.85 15.62 5.25
CA GLU A 519 19.97 16.53 4.98
C GLU A 519 19.53 17.81 4.25
N LEU A 520 18.27 17.89 3.81
CA LEU A 520 17.76 19.05 3.09
C LEU A 520 17.75 20.33 3.96
N PRO A 521 18.02 21.52 3.40
CA PRO A 521 17.96 22.79 4.13
C PRO A 521 16.53 23.06 4.60
N GLN A 522 16.32 23.16 5.92
CA GLN A 522 14.98 23.29 6.49
C GLN A 522 14.39 24.71 6.36
N ASP A 523 15.25 25.71 6.17
CA ASP A 523 14.96 27.15 6.10
C ASP A 523 14.67 27.66 4.68
N LYS A 524 14.74 26.78 3.68
CA LYS A 524 14.46 27.09 2.26
C LYS A 524 13.20 26.42 1.77
N THR A 525 12.61 26.96 0.71
CA THR A 525 11.47 26.33 0.04
C THR A 525 11.90 25.13 -0.81
N ALA A 526 11.00 24.18 -1.04
CA ALA A 526 11.27 23.03 -1.90
C ALA A 526 11.76 23.44 -3.30
N LEU A 527 11.15 24.49 -3.88
CA LEU A 527 11.54 25.05 -5.18
C LEU A 527 12.95 25.65 -5.14
N GLU A 528 13.28 26.45 -4.12
CA GLU A 528 14.61 27.04 -3.99
C GLU A 528 15.70 25.98 -3.90
N VAL A 529 15.49 24.95 -3.07
CA VAL A 529 16.45 23.84 -2.92
C VAL A 529 16.66 23.11 -4.24
N ALA A 530 15.58 22.82 -4.98
CA ALA A 530 15.66 22.13 -6.26
C ALA A 530 16.31 23.00 -7.36
N VAL A 531 16.01 24.30 -7.40
CA VAL A 531 16.63 25.26 -8.34
C VAL A 531 18.11 25.43 -8.05
N GLU A 532 18.50 25.58 -6.79
CA GLU A 532 19.91 25.67 -6.41
C GLU A 532 20.66 24.39 -6.77
N THR A 533 20.05 23.22 -6.56
CA THR A 533 20.65 21.94 -6.94
C THR A 533 20.85 21.83 -8.44
N ALA A 534 19.83 22.15 -9.24
CA ALA A 534 19.91 22.11 -10.70
C ALA A 534 20.98 23.07 -11.27
N ARG A 535 21.26 24.19 -10.59
CA ARG A 535 22.25 25.20 -11.03
C ARG A 535 23.69 24.93 -10.58
N ARG A 536 23.92 24.03 -9.61
CA ARG A 536 25.27 23.80 -9.04
C ARG A 536 26.31 23.30 -10.04
N ASP A 537 25.89 22.57 -11.08
CA ASP A 537 26.80 21.92 -12.04
C ASP A 537 26.98 22.69 -13.36
N GLY A 538 26.74 24.01 -13.35
CA GLY A 538 27.07 24.90 -14.47
C GLY A 538 26.04 24.93 -15.60
N ASP A 539 24.88 24.28 -15.43
CA ASP A 539 23.73 24.43 -16.35
C ASP A 539 22.85 25.63 -15.95
N ASP A 540 23.35 26.84 -16.19
CA ASP A 540 22.60 28.10 -16.03
C ASP A 540 21.36 28.18 -16.95
N MET A 541 21.19 27.21 -17.86
CA MET A 541 20.08 27.13 -18.81
C MET A 541 18.92 26.27 -18.30
N THR A 542 19.07 25.52 -17.20
CA THR A 542 17.93 24.80 -16.60
C THR A 542 16.93 25.81 -16.07
N SER A 543 15.81 25.94 -16.79
CA SER A 543 14.76 26.87 -16.45
C SER A 543 14.10 26.46 -15.13
N GLU A 544 13.75 27.44 -14.30
CA GLU A 544 12.92 27.22 -13.11
C GLU A 544 11.60 26.49 -13.47
N GLN A 545 11.12 26.68 -14.70
CA GLN A 545 10.00 25.93 -15.25
C GLN A 545 10.27 24.42 -15.31
N ARG A 546 11.44 23.97 -15.77
CA ARG A 546 11.81 22.55 -15.77
C ARG A 546 11.87 21.99 -14.34
N VAL A 547 12.40 22.76 -13.40
CA VAL A 547 12.44 22.36 -11.98
C VAL A 547 11.02 22.18 -11.41
N ARG A 548 10.10 23.11 -11.73
CA ARG A 548 8.69 22.99 -11.37
C ARG A 548 8.01 21.81 -12.02
N GLU A 549 8.35 21.47 -13.27
CA GLU A 549 7.84 20.29 -13.96
C GLU A 549 8.27 19.00 -13.25
N VAL A 550 9.55 18.88 -12.85
CA VAL A 550 10.07 17.74 -12.08
C VAL A 550 9.40 17.64 -10.71
N LEU A 551 9.34 18.74 -9.95
CA LEU A 551 8.65 18.78 -8.66
C LEU A 551 7.17 18.40 -8.81
N GLY A 552 6.50 18.92 -9.84
CA GLY A 552 5.11 18.61 -10.12
C GLY A 552 4.87 17.16 -10.56
N ALA A 553 5.79 16.57 -11.32
CA ALA A 553 5.78 15.15 -11.70
C ALA A 553 5.91 14.25 -10.46
N LEU A 554 6.71 14.68 -9.49
CA LEU A 554 6.85 14.01 -8.21
C LEU A 554 5.75 14.39 -7.20
N GLY A 555 4.69 15.09 -7.60
CA GLY A 555 3.54 15.39 -6.72
C GLY A 555 3.66 16.66 -5.87
N LEU A 556 4.74 17.44 -6.00
CA LEU A 556 4.92 18.74 -5.34
C LEU A 556 4.44 19.89 -6.25
N LYS A 557 3.12 20.07 -6.34
CA LYS A 557 2.48 21.03 -7.27
C LYS A 557 2.12 22.37 -6.61
N GLY A 558 2.09 23.44 -7.40
CA GLY A 558 1.55 24.75 -6.97
C GLY A 558 2.25 25.33 -5.74
N GLU A 559 1.46 25.76 -4.75
CA GLU A 559 1.97 26.35 -3.50
C GLU A 559 2.80 25.36 -2.67
N MET A 560 2.66 24.05 -2.85
CA MET A 560 3.44 23.08 -2.10
C MET A 560 4.95 23.21 -2.37
N ALA A 561 5.33 23.53 -3.60
CA ALA A 561 6.72 23.76 -3.96
C ALA A 561 7.29 25.04 -3.31
N LEU A 562 6.44 25.97 -2.88
CA LEU A 562 6.81 27.23 -2.24
C LEU A 562 6.84 27.13 -0.71
N ARG A 563 6.49 25.97 -0.14
CA ARG A 563 6.58 25.74 1.31
C ARG A 563 8.02 25.48 1.72
N LEU A 564 8.37 25.95 2.92
CA LEU A 564 9.64 25.62 3.57
C LEU A 564 9.76 24.11 3.76
N VAL A 565 10.93 23.55 3.45
CA VAL A 565 11.23 22.13 3.64
C VAL A 565 10.96 21.71 5.08
N GLY A 566 11.29 22.55 6.06
CA GLY A 566 11.02 22.28 7.48
C GLY A 566 9.54 22.04 7.82
N SER A 567 8.63 22.58 7.01
CA SER A 567 7.18 22.41 7.19
C SER A 567 6.59 21.21 6.46
N LEU A 568 7.37 20.52 5.62
CA LEU A 568 6.94 19.37 4.84
C LEU A 568 6.92 18.09 5.68
N SER A 569 5.99 17.19 5.37
CA SER A 569 5.97 15.80 5.86
C SER A 569 7.19 15.01 5.36
N GLY A 570 7.50 13.88 6.01
CA GLY A 570 8.62 13.02 5.61
C GLY A 570 8.55 12.58 4.15
N GLY A 571 7.37 12.19 3.65
CA GLY A 571 7.17 11.82 2.26
C GLY A 571 7.29 12.99 1.28
N GLU A 572 6.83 14.19 1.65
CA GLU A 572 7.08 15.40 0.85
C GLU A 572 8.58 15.74 0.81
N LYS A 573 9.31 15.63 1.93
CA LYS A 573 10.77 15.81 1.96
C LYS A 573 11.50 14.78 1.11
N ALA A 574 11.09 13.52 1.14
CA ALA A 574 11.64 12.47 0.28
C ALA A 574 11.45 12.80 -1.20
N ARG A 575 10.29 13.34 -1.59
CA ARG A 575 10.03 13.82 -2.96
C ARG A 575 10.89 15.01 -3.36
N VAL A 576 11.16 15.95 -2.44
CA VAL A 576 12.12 17.05 -2.69
C VAL A 576 13.52 16.51 -2.91
N ALA A 577 13.97 15.58 -2.06
CA ALA A 577 15.28 14.93 -2.21
C ALA A 577 15.39 14.18 -3.53
N LEU A 578 14.33 13.45 -3.92
CA LEU A 578 14.27 12.75 -5.20
C LEU A 578 14.28 13.72 -6.38
N ALA A 579 13.59 14.87 -6.29
CA ALA A 579 13.65 15.90 -7.31
C ALA A 579 15.08 16.43 -7.49
N CYS A 580 15.76 16.74 -6.38
CA CYS A 580 17.15 17.19 -6.38
C CYS A 580 18.08 16.13 -6.99
N PHE A 581 17.87 14.87 -6.63
CA PHE A 581 18.61 13.73 -7.18
C PHE A 581 18.44 13.61 -8.69
N VAL A 582 17.19 13.63 -9.18
CA VAL A 582 16.83 13.52 -10.60
C VAL A 582 17.30 14.71 -11.43
N LEU A 583 17.33 15.92 -10.86
CA LEU A 583 17.80 17.12 -11.55
C LEU A 583 19.32 17.14 -11.76
N THR A 584 20.06 16.33 -11.01
CA THR A 584 21.51 16.27 -11.10
C THR A 584 21.92 15.35 -12.26
N PRO A 585 22.70 15.83 -13.25
CA PRO A 585 23.16 14.99 -14.36
C PRO A 585 24.08 13.87 -13.89
N GLN A 586 23.66 12.62 -14.09
CA GLN A 586 24.38 11.43 -13.63
C GLN A 586 24.42 10.39 -14.75
N ASN A 587 25.42 9.50 -14.75
CA ASN A 587 25.52 8.39 -15.69
C ASN A 587 25.28 7.02 -15.04
N VAL A 588 25.40 6.93 -13.71
CA VAL A 588 25.00 5.78 -12.90
C VAL A 588 24.07 6.25 -11.79
N LEU A 589 22.86 5.70 -11.75
CA LEU A 589 21.89 5.93 -10.67
C LEU A 589 21.89 4.71 -9.74
N ILE A 590 22.13 4.94 -8.45
CA ILE A 590 21.94 3.92 -7.42
C ILE A 590 20.76 4.35 -6.55
N LEU A 591 19.74 3.50 -6.46
CA LEU A 591 18.49 3.78 -5.74
C LEU A 591 18.28 2.74 -4.63
N ASP A 592 18.31 3.18 -3.37
CA ASP A 592 18.07 2.31 -2.20
C ASP A 592 16.66 2.57 -1.66
N GLU A 593 15.74 1.65 -1.94
CA GLU A 593 14.31 1.71 -1.61
C GLU A 593 13.63 3.04 -1.99
N PRO A 594 13.64 3.42 -3.27
CA PRO A 594 13.10 4.71 -3.70
C PRO A 594 11.57 4.82 -3.53
N SER A 595 10.85 3.69 -3.43
CA SER A 595 9.38 3.64 -3.38
C SER A 595 8.78 3.78 -1.98
N ASN A 596 9.55 3.59 -0.89
CA ASN A 596 9.06 3.52 0.50
C ASN A 596 8.23 4.73 0.97
N HIS A 597 8.35 5.88 0.31
CA HIS A 597 7.68 7.12 0.69
C HIS A 597 6.91 7.79 -0.47
N LEU A 598 6.70 7.04 -1.56
CA LEU A 598 6.04 7.52 -2.76
C LEU A 598 4.63 6.93 -2.86
N ASP A 599 3.67 7.73 -3.32
CA ASP A 599 2.35 7.20 -3.69
C ASP A 599 2.43 6.51 -5.06
N VAL A 600 1.40 5.74 -5.40
CA VAL A 600 1.33 4.95 -6.63
C VAL A 600 1.59 5.81 -7.88
N ASP A 601 1.05 7.03 -7.93
CA ASP A 601 1.25 7.95 -9.05
C ASP A 601 2.69 8.45 -9.15
N THR A 602 3.34 8.72 -8.02
CA THR A 602 4.73 9.17 -7.98
C THR A 602 5.70 8.03 -8.31
N VAL A 603 5.41 6.80 -7.83
CA VAL A 603 6.14 5.59 -8.22
C VAL A 603 6.06 5.40 -9.73
N ALA A 604 4.86 5.59 -10.32
CA ALA A 604 4.67 5.53 -11.75
C ALA A 604 5.47 6.62 -12.50
N ALA A 605 5.38 7.87 -12.08
CA ALA A 605 6.15 8.94 -12.70
C ALA A 605 7.68 8.66 -12.65
N LEU A 606 8.17 8.13 -11.53
CA LEU A 606 9.57 7.77 -11.34
C LEU A 606 9.99 6.61 -12.25
N ALA A 607 9.27 5.48 -12.23
CA ALA A 607 9.66 4.32 -13.02
C ALA A 607 9.60 4.62 -14.53
N GLY A 608 8.58 5.36 -15.00
CA GLY A 608 8.53 5.82 -16.39
C GLY A 608 9.71 6.72 -16.78
N GLY A 609 10.13 7.61 -15.87
CA GLY A 609 11.32 8.46 -16.09
C GLY A 609 12.63 7.66 -16.11
N LEU A 610 12.78 6.70 -15.19
CA LEU A 610 13.95 5.82 -15.10
C LEU A 610 14.06 4.88 -16.31
N ASN A 611 12.93 4.40 -16.84
CA ASN A 611 12.91 3.56 -18.03
C ASN A 611 13.50 4.29 -19.25
N ALA A 612 13.19 5.59 -19.39
CA ALA A 612 13.69 6.45 -20.46
C ALA A 612 15.15 6.93 -20.29
N PHE A 613 15.79 6.68 -19.15
CA PHE A 613 17.12 7.19 -18.84
C PHE A 613 18.24 6.34 -19.47
N GLU A 614 19.07 6.90 -20.34
CA GLU A 614 20.08 6.15 -21.11
C GLU A 614 21.37 5.80 -20.32
N GLY A 615 21.41 6.02 -18.99
CA GLY A 615 22.54 5.64 -18.13
C GLY A 615 22.36 4.26 -17.50
N ALA A 616 23.24 3.88 -16.58
CA ALA A 616 23.08 2.65 -15.79
C ALA A 616 22.21 2.90 -14.56
N ILE A 617 21.42 1.91 -14.15
CA ILE A 617 20.55 1.96 -12.98
C ILE A 617 20.80 0.72 -12.13
N VAL A 618 21.09 0.93 -10.85
CA VAL A 618 21.16 -0.10 -9.82
C VAL A 618 20.08 0.20 -8.80
N VAL A 619 19.19 -0.75 -8.52
CA VAL A 619 18.09 -0.54 -7.60
C VAL A 619 17.97 -1.66 -6.58
N ILE A 620 17.78 -1.28 -5.32
CA ILE A 620 17.19 -2.12 -4.28
C ILE A 620 15.75 -1.65 -4.14
N SER A 621 14.79 -2.53 -4.42
CA SER A 621 13.39 -2.23 -4.14
C SER A 621 12.61 -3.49 -3.86
N HIS A 622 11.72 -3.37 -2.89
CA HIS A 622 10.75 -4.38 -2.50
C HIS A 622 9.37 -4.22 -3.16
N ASP A 623 9.22 -3.22 -4.04
CA ASP A 623 8.00 -2.91 -4.80
C ASP A 623 8.04 -3.60 -6.17
N ARG A 624 7.17 -4.61 -6.33
CA ARG A 624 7.08 -5.41 -7.53
C ARG A 624 6.70 -4.61 -8.77
N ALA A 625 5.69 -3.75 -8.67
CA ALA A 625 5.22 -2.97 -9.79
C ALA A 625 6.28 -1.98 -10.29
N PHE A 626 7.00 -1.34 -9.36
CA PHE A 626 8.10 -0.43 -9.68
C PHE A 626 9.24 -1.13 -10.44
N VAL A 627 9.65 -2.31 -9.97
CA VAL A 627 10.78 -3.05 -10.57
C VAL A 627 10.38 -3.67 -11.91
N GLU A 628 9.18 -4.20 -12.05
CA GLU A 628 8.68 -4.74 -13.33
C GLU A 628 8.70 -3.67 -14.44
N GLU A 629 8.29 -2.45 -14.11
CA GLU A 629 8.32 -1.33 -15.06
C GLU A 629 9.73 -0.88 -15.44
N LEU A 630 10.71 -1.01 -14.52
CA LEU A 630 12.11 -0.72 -14.79
C LEU A 630 12.71 -1.67 -15.83
N ARG A 631 12.10 -2.84 -16.05
CA ARG A 631 12.56 -3.90 -16.97
C ARG A 631 14.04 -4.22 -16.75
N PRO A 632 14.41 -4.74 -15.56
CA PRO A 632 15.79 -5.09 -15.26
C PRO A 632 16.33 -6.11 -16.25
N THR A 633 17.60 -5.94 -16.61
CA THR A 633 18.34 -6.81 -17.53
C THR A 633 19.27 -7.77 -16.77
N HIS A 634 19.53 -7.45 -15.50
CA HIS A 634 20.43 -8.17 -14.63
C HIS A 634 19.86 -8.25 -13.22
N VAL A 635 20.11 -9.37 -12.56
CA VAL A 635 19.71 -9.64 -11.19
C VAL A 635 20.98 -9.91 -10.38
N LEU A 636 21.20 -9.16 -9.31
CA LEU A 636 22.25 -9.40 -8.32
C LEU A 636 21.62 -10.02 -7.08
N THR A 637 21.99 -11.25 -6.75
CA THR A 637 21.52 -11.92 -5.53
C THR A 637 22.59 -11.83 -4.47
N VAL A 638 22.26 -11.25 -3.31
CA VAL A 638 23.13 -11.22 -2.12
C VAL A 638 22.59 -12.20 -1.10
N ALA A 639 23.34 -13.28 -0.87
CA ALA A 639 22.99 -14.35 0.07
C ALA A 639 24.27 -15.00 0.61
N ASP A 640 24.22 -15.50 1.85
CA ASP A 640 25.31 -16.26 2.49
C ASP A 640 26.70 -15.62 2.42
N GLY A 641 26.73 -14.29 2.47
CA GLY A 641 27.97 -13.51 2.39
C GLY A 641 28.64 -13.52 1.02
N ALA A 642 27.92 -13.86 -0.04
CA ALA A 642 28.36 -13.74 -1.43
C ALA A 642 27.37 -12.88 -2.25
N ALA A 643 27.84 -12.39 -3.40
CA ALA A 643 27.01 -11.68 -4.36
C ALA A 643 27.15 -12.33 -5.75
N THR A 644 26.03 -12.81 -6.30
CA THR A 644 25.99 -13.52 -7.58
C THR A 644 25.23 -12.68 -8.61
N LEU A 645 25.90 -12.31 -9.71
CA LEU A 645 25.32 -11.54 -10.81
C LEU A 645 24.85 -12.47 -11.93
N GLU A 646 23.59 -12.33 -12.34
CA GLU A 646 23.00 -13.05 -13.45
C GLU A 646 22.46 -12.08 -14.51
N LYS A 647 22.68 -12.38 -15.79
CA LYS A 647 22.11 -11.62 -16.91
C LYS A 647 20.84 -12.32 -17.40
N ARG A 648 19.70 -11.95 -16.81
CA ARG A 648 18.38 -12.48 -17.14
C ARG A 648 17.29 -11.51 -16.71
N GLU A 649 16.09 -11.72 -17.24
CA GLU A 649 14.87 -11.07 -16.78
C GLU A 649 14.42 -11.63 -15.42
N LEU A 650 13.58 -10.87 -14.72
CA LEU A 650 12.95 -11.31 -13.49
C LEU A 650 11.90 -12.39 -13.75
N VAL A 651 11.84 -13.37 -12.87
CA VAL A 651 10.80 -14.41 -12.81
C VAL A 651 10.02 -14.29 -11.50
N ASP A 652 8.82 -14.88 -11.41
CA ASP A 652 8.00 -14.81 -10.19
C ASP A 652 8.72 -15.32 -8.93
N ALA A 653 9.51 -16.38 -9.08
CA ALA A 653 10.35 -16.93 -8.01
C ALA A 653 11.34 -15.90 -7.45
N ASP A 654 11.68 -14.83 -8.20
CA ASP A 654 12.61 -13.83 -7.70
C ASP A 654 12.06 -12.94 -6.59
N TRP A 655 10.73 -12.93 -6.45
CA TRP A 655 10.01 -12.22 -5.39
C TRP A 655 9.91 -13.05 -4.11
N ASP A 656 10.03 -14.37 -4.23
CA ASP A 656 9.99 -15.30 -3.12
C ASP A 656 11.40 -15.60 -2.60
N VAL A 657 11.84 -14.79 -1.63
CA VAL A 657 13.17 -14.91 -1.00
C VAL A 657 13.30 -16.22 -0.20
N SER A 658 12.21 -16.97 0.00
CA SER A 658 12.24 -18.31 0.62
C SER A 658 12.63 -19.43 -0.34
N SER A 659 12.68 -19.15 -1.66
CA SER A 659 13.00 -20.13 -2.73
C SER A 659 14.48 -20.18 -3.14
N ILE A 660 15.35 -19.46 -2.42
CA ILE A 660 16.80 -19.43 -2.66
C ILE A 660 17.44 -20.40 -1.67
N ASP A 661 18.04 -21.48 -2.18
CA ASP A 661 18.77 -22.44 -1.33
C ASP A 661 20.09 -21.84 -0.78
N GLU A 662 20.76 -22.58 0.13
CA GLU A 662 22.06 -22.23 0.74
C GLU A 662 23.23 -22.04 -0.27
N ARG A 663 22.96 -22.10 -1.58
CA ARG A 663 23.93 -21.98 -2.67
C ARG A 663 23.52 -20.95 -3.73
N GLY A 664 22.41 -20.23 -3.52
CA GLY A 664 21.94 -19.19 -4.44
C GLY A 664 21.21 -19.72 -5.68
N ALA A 665 20.80 -20.99 -5.71
CA ALA A 665 20.02 -21.56 -6.81
C ALA A 665 18.51 -21.39 -6.56
N ILE A 666 17.75 -21.13 -7.63
CA ILE A 666 16.28 -21.17 -7.61
C ILE A 666 15.84 -22.61 -7.37
N ILE A 667 15.13 -22.87 -6.28
CA ILE A 667 14.49 -24.18 -6.05
C ILE A 667 13.28 -24.27 -6.99
N GLU A 668 13.38 -25.06 -8.06
CA GLU A 668 12.18 -25.52 -8.78
C GLU A 668 11.40 -26.45 -7.84
N GLU A 669 10.30 -25.96 -7.26
CA GLU A 669 9.35 -26.85 -6.59
C GLU A 669 8.73 -27.77 -7.63
N ALA A 670 9.10 -29.05 -7.56
CA ALA A 670 8.38 -30.11 -8.22
C ALA A 670 6.92 -30.09 -7.73
N THR A 671 6.00 -29.85 -8.66
CA THR A 671 4.55 -29.89 -8.45
C THR A 671 4.15 -31.18 -7.74
N ALA A 672 3.92 -31.08 -6.43
CA ALA A 672 3.25 -32.10 -5.63
C ALA A 672 1.95 -31.48 -5.12
N GLU A 673 0.85 -31.77 -5.82
CA GLU A 673 -0.51 -31.43 -5.41
C GLU A 673 -0.81 -32.01 -4.01
N PRO A 674 -1.27 -31.21 -3.05
CA PRO A 674 -1.97 -31.73 -1.89
C PRO A 674 -3.44 -31.90 -2.23
N ALA A 675 -3.85 -33.17 -2.36
CA ALA A 675 -5.23 -33.58 -2.48
C ALA A 675 -6.01 -33.35 -1.18
N VAL A 676 -6.90 -32.34 -1.14
CA VAL A 676 -8.16 -32.40 -0.36
C VAL A 676 -9.24 -31.58 -1.10
N ALA A 677 -10.02 -32.25 -1.95
CA ALA A 677 -11.21 -31.68 -2.57
C ALA A 677 -12.38 -31.70 -1.57
N ALA A 678 -12.93 -30.53 -1.25
CA ALA A 678 -14.27 -30.42 -0.69
C ALA A 678 -15.31 -30.72 -1.79
N PRO A 679 -16.46 -31.35 -1.47
CA PRO A 679 -17.37 -31.84 -2.50
C PRO A 679 -18.15 -30.68 -3.14
N VAL A 680 -17.96 -30.51 -4.45
CA VAL A 680 -18.82 -29.66 -5.29
C VAL A 680 -20.11 -30.44 -5.58
N VAL A 681 -21.24 -29.93 -5.11
CA VAL A 681 -22.56 -30.44 -5.47
C VAL A 681 -22.91 -29.90 -6.86
N VAL A 682 -22.87 -30.76 -7.87
CA VAL A 682 -23.36 -30.45 -9.22
C VAL A 682 -24.88 -30.54 -9.21
N VAL A 683 -25.56 -29.41 -9.37
CA VAL A 683 -27.02 -29.37 -9.56
C VAL A 683 -27.30 -29.65 -11.04
N GLU A 684 -27.94 -30.77 -11.37
CA GLU A 684 -28.36 -31.07 -12.74
C GLU A 684 -29.46 -30.10 -13.19
N GLU A 685 -29.25 -29.45 -14.34
CA GLU A 685 -30.17 -28.47 -14.93
C GLU A 685 -31.37 -29.16 -15.61
N ASP A 686 -32.58 -28.81 -15.20
CA ASP A 686 -33.81 -29.41 -15.74
C ASP A 686 -34.01 -29.16 -17.25
N ALA A 687 -34.55 -30.16 -17.96
CA ALA A 687 -34.71 -30.15 -19.42
C ALA A 687 -35.53 -28.97 -19.99
N ALA A 688 -36.39 -28.36 -19.18
CA ALA A 688 -37.17 -27.17 -19.55
C ALA A 688 -36.28 -25.92 -19.69
N THR A 689 -35.36 -25.72 -18.75
CA THR A 689 -34.41 -24.60 -18.72
C THR A 689 -33.44 -24.70 -19.89
N ARG A 690 -32.96 -25.91 -20.18
CA ARG A 690 -32.11 -26.20 -21.35
C ARG A 690 -32.77 -25.87 -22.68
N LYS A 691 -34.08 -26.13 -22.82
CA LYS A 691 -34.85 -25.81 -24.04
C LYS A 691 -35.17 -24.31 -24.14
N LYS A 692 -35.45 -23.63 -23.02
CA LYS A 692 -35.64 -22.17 -22.97
C LYS A 692 -34.33 -21.46 -23.36
N ARG A 693 -33.19 -21.93 -22.85
CA ARG A 693 -31.84 -21.44 -23.18
C ARG A 693 -31.48 -21.64 -24.65
N HIS A 694 -31.73 -22.81 -25.22
CA HIS A 694 -31.45 -23.08 -26.63
C HIS A 694 -32.22 -22.15 -27.59
N ASN A 695 -33.44 -21.74 -27.21
CA ASN A 695 -34.28 -20.87 -28.03
C ASN A 695 -34.08 -19.37 -27.72
N ALA A 696 -33.39 -19.02 -26.62
CA ALA A 696 -33.21 -17.64 -26.17
C ALA A 696 -32.58 -16.71 -27.23
N PRO A 697 -31.51 -17.09 -27.96
CA PRO A 697 -30.88 -16.20 -28.94
C PRO A 697 -31.82 -15.82 -30.09
N ARG A 698 -32.67 -16.77 -30.53
CA ARG A 698 -33.67 -16.52 -31.58
C ARG A 698 -34.81 -15.62 -31.10
N ARG A 699 -35.18 -15.72 -29.82
CA ARG A 699 -36.22 -14.88 -29.22
C ARG A 699 -35.70 -13.46 -28.98
N MET A 700 -34.46 -13.33 -28.50
CA MET A 700 -33.78 -12.04 -28.29
C MET A 700 -33.65 -11.24 -29.59
N ALA A 701 -33.22 -11.86 -30.70
CA ALA A 701 -33.18 -11.19 -32.00
C ALA A 701 -34.55 -10.66 -32.46
N LYS A 702 -35.63 -11.39 -32.12
CA LYS A 702 -37.01 -10.94 -32.43
C LYS A 702 -37.49 -9.85 -31.48
N LEU A 703 -37.01 -9.83 -30.23
CA LEU A 703 -37.31 -8.77 -29.27
C LEU A 703 -36.60 -7.48 -29.66
N GLU A 704 -35.36 -7.53 -30.16
CA GLU A 704 -34.62 -6.37 -30.69
C GLU A 704 -35.38 -5.68 -31.83
N ASP A 705 -35.93 -6.45 -32.77
CA ASP A 705 -36.77 -5.90 -33.84
C ASP A 705 -38.04 -5.22 -33.30
N LEU A 706 -38.70 -5.82 -32.30
CA LEU A 706 -39.92 -5.28 -31.69
C LEU A 706 -39.66 -4.04 -30.83
N ILE A 707 -38.52 -4.00 -30.14
CA ILE A 707 -38.05 -2.86 -29.36
C ILE A 707 -37.81 -1.68 -30.31
N ALA A 708 -37.09 -1.92 -31.41
CA ALA A 708 -36.85 -0.89 -32.43
C ALA A 708 -38.15 -0.36 -33.05
N GLU A 709 -39.15 -1.23 -33.27
CA GLU A 709 -40.47 -0.84 -33.76
C GLU A 709 -41.25 0.01 -32.74
N ALA A 710 -41.21 -0.37 -31.46
CA ALA A 710 -41.85 0.37 -30.37
C ALA A 710 -41.21 1.75 -30.15
N ASP A 711 -39.88 1.84 -30.18
CA ASP A 711 -39.14 3.11 -30.11
C ASP A 711 -39.51 4.04 -31.27
N ALA A 712 -39.58 3.50 -32.49
CA ALA A 712 -40.00 4.27 -33.65
C ALA A 712 -41.45 4.77 -33.54
N ALA A 713 -42.34 3.97 -32.95
CA ALA A 713 -43.73 4.36 -32.71
C ALA A 713 -43.86 5.46 -31.63
N ILE A 714 -43.05 5.39 -30.57
CA ILE A 714 -42.98 6.44 -29.53
C ILE A 714 -42.48 7.74 -30.14
N ALA A 715 -41.40 7.69 -30.92
CA ALA A 715 -40.86 8.86 -31.61
C ALA A 715 -41.90 9.53 -32.54
N ALA A 716 -42.70 8.74 -33.26
CA ALA A 716 -43.77 9.26 -34.11
C ALA A 716 -44.89 9.93 -33.28
N VAL A 717 -45.25 9.39 -32.12
CA VAL A 717 -46.23 10.01 -31.21
C VAL A 717 -45.67 11.30 -30.60
N ASP A 718 -44.39 11.34 -30.25
CA ASP A 718 -43.72 12.54 -29.76
C ASP A 718 -43.70 13.66 -30.82
N ASP A 719 -43.45 13.32 -32.09
CA ASP A 719 -43.55 14.26 -33.21
C ASP A 719 -44.99 14.79 -33.40
N ASP A 720 -46.00 13.91 -33.30
CA ASP A 720 -47.42 14.28 -33.36
C ASP A 720 -47.83 15.17 -32.17
N MET A 721 -47.26 14.95 -30.97
CA MET A 721 -47.47 15.79 -29.79
C MET A 721 -46.89 17.19 -29.98
N VAL A 722 -45.71 17.29 -30.59
CA VAL A 722 -45.11 18.59 -30.94
C VAL A 722 -45.95 19.32 -31.99
N ALA A 723 -46.51 18.58 -32.96
CA ALA A 723 -47.38 19.14 -33.99
C ALA A 723 -48.77 19.58 -33.49
N ALA A 724 -49.30 18.96 -32.43
CA ALA A 724 -50.60 19.27 -31.85
C ALA A 724 -50.71 20.68 -31.22
N GLY A 725 -49.58 21.31 -30.90
CA GLY A 725 -49.54 22.70 -30.43
C GLY A 725 -50.32 22.93 -29.13
N ALA A 726 -51.28 23.85 -29.13
CA ALA A 726 -52.05 24.25 -27.94
C ALA A 726 -53.39 23.50 -27.74
N ASP A 727 -53.66 22.45 -28.53
CA ASP A 727 -54.87 21.63 -28.38
C ASP A 727 -54.70 20.65 -27.20
N VAL A 728 -55.12 21.10 -26.01
CA VAL A 728 -54.99 20.36 -24.75
C VAL A 728 -55.68 18.99 -24.80
N GLY A 729 -56.80 18.87 -25.53
CA GLY A 729 -57.53 17.61 -25.64
C GLY A 729 -56.71 16.55 -26.39
N LYS A 730 -56.16 16.93 -27.54
CA LYS A 730 -55.30 16.03 -28.33
C LYS A 730 -53.98 15.71 -27.64
N ALA A 731 -53.39 16.67 -26.93
CA ALA A 731 -52.15 16.46 -26.19
C ALA A 731 -52.32 15.40 -25.07
N VAL A 732 -53.46 15.41 -24.36
CA VAL A 732 -53.76 14.41 -23.33
C VAL A 732 -53.96 13.02 -23.93
N ASP A 733 -54.64 12.90 -25.07
CA ASP A 733 -54.86 11.61 -25.73
C ASP A 733 -53.57 11.03 -26.33
N LEU A 734 -52.71 11.87 -26.90
CA LEU A 734 -51.40 11.46 -27.39
C LEU A 734 -50.44 11.08 -26.25
N GLN A 735 -50.47 11.80 -25.13
CA GLN A 735 -49.68 11.44 -23.95
C GLN A 735 -50.08 10.06 -23.42
N LYS A 736 -51.38 9.75 -23.31
CA LYS A 736 -51.84 8.41 -22.91
C LYS A 736 -51.37 7.32 -23.86
N ARG A 737 -51.35 7.60 -25.17
CA ARG A 737 -50.88 6.66 -26.18
C ARG A 737 -49.37 6.45 -26.08
N ARG A 738 -48.60 7.50 -25.82
CA ARG A 738 -47.16 7.44 -25.57
C ARG A 738 -46.86 6.61 -24.33
N ASP A 739 -47.56 6.87 -23.22
CA ASP A 739 -47.36 6.14 -21.96
C ASP A 739 -47.67 4.64 -22.12
N ALA A 740 -48.69 4.28 -22.92
CA ALA A 740 -49.00 2.90 -23.23
C ALA A 740 -47.89 2.21 -24.06
N LEU A 741 -47.37 2.89 -25.08
CA LEU A 741 -46.25 2.37 -25.88
C LEU A 741 -44.96 2.26 -25.07
N GLN A 742 -44.72 3.18 -24.13
CA GLN A 742 -43.59 3.12 -23.21
C GLN A 742 -43.70 1.91 -22.28
N ALA A 743 -44.89 1.62 -21.76
CA ALA A 743 -45.11 0.43 -20.92
C ALA A 743 -44.90 -0.88 -21.71
N ASP A 744 -45.31 -0.92 -22.98
CA ASP A 744 -45.05 -2.07 -23.87
C ASP A 744 -43.54 -2.23 -24.13
N LEU A 745 -42.81 -1.14 -24.36
CA LEU A 745 -41.36 -1.13 -24.55
C LEU A 745 -40.62 -1.63 -23.30
N ASP A 746 -40.99 -1.15 -22.12
CA ASP A 746 -40.40 -1.58 -20.85
C ASP A 746 -40.64 -3.10 -20.62
N GLY A 747 -41.80 -3.61 -21.03
CA GLY A 747 -42.11 -5.04 -20.99
C GLY A 747 -41.25 -5.88 -21.94
N LEU A 748 -40.93 -5.37 -23.13
CA LEU A 748 -40.04 -6.04 -24.09
C LEU A 748 -38.59 -6.09 -23.57
N TRP A 749 -38.11 -5.01 -22.96
CA TRP A 749 -36.78 -4.97 -22.33
C TRP A 749 -36.68 -5.93 -21.14
N ALA A 750 -37.71 -6.02 -20.31
CA ALA A 750 -37.74 -6.98 -19.20
C ALA A 750 -37.66 -8.45 -19.69
N GLU A 751 -38.35 -8.80 -20.78
CA GLU A 751 -38.25 -10.15 -21.38
C GLU A 751 -36.84 -10.38 -21.99
N TYR A 752 -36.22 -9.34 -22.56
CA TYR A 752 -34.87 -9.41 -23.10
C TYR A 752 -33.84 -9.66 -22.00
N ASP A 753 -33.88 -8.89 -20.91
CA ASP A 753 -32.97 -9.00 -19.77
C ASP A 753 -33.11 -10.36 -19.06
N GLU A 754 -34.32 -10.92 -18.97
CA GLU A 754 -34.55 -12.26 -18.42
C GLU A 754 -33.86 -13.35 -19.26
N LEU A 755 -33.91 -13.22 -20.60
CA LEU A 755 -33.27 -14.17 -21.51
C LEU A 755 -31.74 -14.01 -21.57
N ASP A 756 -31.24 -12.78 -21.44
CA ASP A 756 -29.82 -12.48 -21.37
C ASP A 756 -29.18 -13.01 -20.08
N ALA A 757 -29.83 -12.76 -18.94
CA ALA A 757 -29.43 -13.34 -17.65
C ALA A 757 -29.43 -14.88 -17.68
N LEU A 758 -30.40 -15.49 -18.36
CA LEU A 758 -30.49 -16.94 -18.53
C LEU A 758 -29.38 -17.52 -19.43
N LEU A 759 -28.77 -16.72 -20.31
CA LEU A 759 -27.58 -17.10 -21.08
C LEU A 759 -26.28 -16.87 -20.29
N ALA A 760 -26.22 -15.84 -19.45
CA ALA A 760 -25.05 -15.50 -18.64
C ALA A 760 -24.72 -16.54 -17.55
N VAL A 761 -25.72 -17.23 -16.99
CA VAL A 761 -25.53 -18.27 -15.94
C VAL A 761 -24.89 -19.56 -16.48
N ALA A 762 -24.76 -19.72 -17.81
CA ALA A 762 -24.21 -20.92 -18.44
C ALA A 762 -22.76 -20.74 -18.95
N ALA A 763 -22.19 -19.54 -18.84
CA ALA A 763 -20.78 -19.24 -19.03
C ALA A 763 -20.11 -19.25 -17.65
#